data_AF-A0A5J4X0U4-F1
#
_entry.id   AF-A0A5J4X0U4-F1
#
_cell.length_a   1.000
_cell.length_b   1.000
_cell.length_c   1.000
_cell.angle_alpha   90.00
_cell.angle_beta   90.00
_cell.angle_gamma   90.00
#
_symmetry.space_group_name_H-M   'P 1'
#
loop_
_entity.id
_entity.type
_entity.pdbx_description
1 polymer ?
#
loop_
_entity_poly.entity_id
_entity_poly.type
_entity_poly.pdbx_seq_one_letter_code
_entity_poly.pdbx_strand_id
1 'polypeptide(L)'
;MQFPHFVTVLFLTYIIHAQAKINAGTLEGALKWGETSGIQKSARLGEGRYLTGGLDVAHKHISLHGSQFTEIELNDSINQKAIFVGEEAHISLQSLRFKPVGNLVAVVERQSQLLFEDSTLIGTTIKNSFEVNGGELVLTNLKMEFENVDERRVSNLVIFGESGGYLNVLKTSIDNIMTDGDRPLFGDGHASEITLTKCKFNQINIGHSSTSNFANNIIGQENVIIQDCSFIEVENVLMGGVVNGLNSNGNLQVIGSSFKSCHNTKHISEKISNKEYHTDILSGDASFSGVTFEDCTSQDFGGSIYFVSNGKLSISSTTIKGSQSYGGKGGAIYFEGNGKLSISSTTFKECRSLGQLIGQGGAIYIEGNGEISFSSSTFTECQAFGLQIGQGGAIYIEGDGKHWISSTTFKECLASGKENSEGGSMYSKGGQNKLSSTTFKQSLAFISESQSSQSNIDADQSKALGGALMVVDWKSGSSFSSVQFTTCVAGSGGGIYLASASGRIKFEVVSFKENTASIAGGGGIYAQDTKMIYLRYCTFSGNQGYGNEYGNDLHFSELGVETEQPDMLQIKKDMIYRSKSKSVEPRVYIADVGPQIDWLPDHYEGEWPVWASVAAINVVVYVVVRAVVHYVEYVVAEDALIVAITVASNAAANVVQRMDQVIMINAVQIVGVIKERDAKLKTNVARKVQINAVVARTAEEGRYYDKEGQQSQQRNGDGIAVVVADNKYDLRYGAQQPYAAYQIPAYQYPQQNQPPLPPPLQHNNPQVQQNSYSPQQQFNPMYQQPPPQNQQLPYGKEDFLQ
;
A
#
# COMPACT_ATOMS: atom_id res chain seq x y z
N MET A 1 -20.95 -75.48 61.70
CA MET A 1 -20.35 -75.42 60.34
C MET A 1 -20.64 -74.06 59.67
N GLN A 2 -20.16 -72.92 60.20
CA GLN A 2 -20.36 -71.60 59.57
C GLN A 2 -19.07 -70.77 59.43
N PHE A 3 -17.94 -71.24 59.96
CA PHE A 3 -16.66 -70.52 59.92
C PHE A 3 -16.06 -70.36 58.49
N PRO A 4 -16.16 -71.35 57.57
CA PRO A 4 -15.59 -71.20 56.23
C PRO A 4 -16.29 -70.10 55.41
N HIS A 5 -17.62 -69.98 55.52
CA HIS A 5 -18.40 -68.98 54.80
C HIS A 5 -18.04 -67.55 55.21
N PHE A 6 -17.79 -67.31 56.50
CA PHE A 6 -17.48 -65.97 57.00
C PHE A 6 -16.10 -65.48 56.52
N VAL A 7 -15.10 -66.37 56.47
CA VAL A 7 -13.76 -66.05 55.94
C VAL A 7 -13.83 -65.79 54.43
N THR A 8 -14.57 -66.59 53.67
CA THR A 8 -14.75 -66.37 52.23
C THR A 8 -15.45 -65.05 51.94
N VAL A 9 -16.49 -64.68 52.69
CA VAL A 9 -17.16 -63.38 52.56
C VAL A 9 -16.23 -62.24 52.93
N LEU A 10 -15.49 -62.29 54.03
CA LEU A 10 -14.52 -61.25 54.40
C LEU A 10 -13.41 -61.09 53.36
N PHE A 11 -12.91 -62.20 52.80
CA PHE A 11 -11.89 -62.19 51.75
C PHE A 11 -12.43 -61.60 50.44
N LEU A 12 -13.65 -61.97 50.03
CA LEU A 12 -14.36 -61.35 48.90
C LEU A 12 -14.62 -59.87 49.15
N THR A 13 -15.04 -59.48 50.36
CA THR A 13 -15.29 -58.08 50.71
C THR A 13 -13.99 -57.28 50.71
N TYR A 14 -12.90 -57.87 51.19
CA TYR A 14 -11.56 -57.28 51.15
C TYR A 14 -11.04 -57.16 49.72
N ILE A 15 -11.21 -58.18 48.87
CA ILE A 15 -10.86 -58.11 47.44
C ILE A 15 -11.72 -57.04 46.76
N ILE A 16 -13.03 -57.02 46.96
CA ILE A 16 -13.92 -56.00 46.39
C ILE A 16 -13.54 -54.61 46.88
N HIS A 17 -13.20 -54.44 48.16
CA HIS A 17 -12.78 -53.15 48.71
C HIS A 17 -11.41 -52.73 48.20
N ALA A 18 -10.46 -53.66 48.08
CA ALA A 18 -9.15 -53.42 47.49
C ALA A 18 -9.27 -53.07 46.01
N GLN A 19 -10.11 -53.80 45.25
CA GLN A 19 -10.40 -53.55 43.84
C GLN A 19 -11.11 -52.20 43.66
N ALA A 20 -12.08 -51.87 44.51
CA ALA A 20 -12.76 -50.58 44.50
C ALA A 20 -11.79 -49.42 44.82
N LYS A 21 -10.85 -49.64 45.75
CA LYS A 21 -9.82 -48.66 46.10
C LYS A 21 -8.78 -48.49 45.00
N ILE A 22 -8.41 -49.57 44.31
CA ILE A 22 -7.52 -49.53 43.15
C ILE A 22 -8.22 -48.82 41.98
N ASN A 23 -9.50 -49.14 41.72
CA ASN A 23 -10.29 -48.53 40.66
C ASN A 23 -10.60 -47.04 40.92
N ALA A 24 -10.61 -46.60 42.19
CA ALA A 24 -10.80 -45.18 42.52
C ALA A 24 -9.64 -44.27 42.07
N GLY A 25 -8.46 -44.85 41.76
CA GLY A 25 -7.30 -44.13 41.26
C GLY A 25 -7.05 -44.25 39.76
N THR A 26 -7.93 -44.95 39.02
CA THR A 26 -7.80 -45.10 37.57
C THR A 26 -8.84 -44.28 36.81
N LEU A 27 -8.49 -43.81 35.62
CA LEU A 27 -9.40 -43.05 34.76
C LEU A 27 -10.56 -43.93 34.27
N GLU A 28 -10.27 -45.19 33.93
CA GLU A 28 -11.25 -46.21 33.53
C GLU A 28 -12.29 -46.43 34.63
N GLY A 29 -11.84 -46.51 35.88
CA GLY A 29 -12.70 -46.67 37.05
C GLY A 29 -13.60 -45.44 37.25
N ALA A 30 -13.04 -44.24 37.14
CA ALA A 30 -13.80 -42.99 37.21
C ALA A 30 -14.86 -42.87 36.11
N LEU A 31 -14.57 -43.37 34.90
CA LEU A 31 -15.50 -43.40 33.76
C LEU A 31 -16.49 -44.57 33.76
N LYS A 32 -16.33 -45.54 34.67
CA LYS A 32 -17.00 -46.86 34.60
C LYS A 32 -16.84 -47.49 33.23
N TRP A 33 -15.60 -47.48 32.75
CA TRP A 33 -15.22 -47.97 31.43
C TRP A 33 -15.38 -49.48 31.37
N GLY A 34 -16.07 -49.99 30.35
CA GLY A 34 -16.37 -51.42 30.18
C GLY A 34 -17.73 -51.90 30.72
N GLU A 35 -18.44 -51.10 31.53
CA GLU A 35 -19.69 -51.57 32.16
C GLU A 35 -20.97 -51.37 31.33
N THR A 36 -20.94 -50.62 30.21
CA THR A 36 -22.08 -50.46 29.28
C THR A 36 -21.65 -49.78 27.98
N SER A 37 -22.26 -50.14 26.85
CA SER A 37 -22.05 -49.59 25.49
C SER A 37 -22.61 -48.17 25.28
N GLY A 38 -22.65 -47.36 26.35
CA GLY A 38 -23.15 -45.99 26.26
C GLY A 38 -22.24 -45.14 25.37
N ILE A 39 -22.83 -44.55 24.33
CA ILE A 39 -22.15 -43.65 23.39
C ILE A 39 -21.58 -42.42 24.11
N GLN A 40 -22.22 -41.96 25.18
CA GLN A 40 -21.80 -40.76 25.93
C GLN A 40 -21.33 -41.12 27.35
N LYS A 41 -20.16 -40.61 27.73
CA LYS A 41 -19.57 -40.70 29.07
C LYS A 41 -19.13 -39.31 29.52
N SER A 42 -19.46 -38.94 30.74
CA SER A 42 -18.99 -37.70 31.35
C SER A 42 -18.56 -37.97 32.80
N ALA A 43 -17.43 -37.40 33.20
CA ALA A 43 -16.92 -37.53 34.56
C ALA A 43 -16.39 -36.19 35.07
N ARG A 44 -16.68 -35.92 36.35
CA ARG A 44 -16.02 -34.86 37.13
C ARG A 44 -14.98 -35.52 38.01
N LEU A 45 -13.72 -35.24 37.74
CA LEU A 45 -12.59 -35.81 38.45
C LEU A 45 -12.26 -34.94 39.66
N GLY A 46 -11.88 -35.59 40.76
CA GLY A 46 -11.39 -34.90 41.95
C GLY A 46 -9.96 -34.42 41.75
N GLU A 47 -9.42 -33.76 42.77
CA GLU A 47 -7.98 -33.48 42.84
C GLU A 47 -7.20 -34.79 43.00
N GLY A 48 -6.01 -34.85 42.40
CA GLY A 48 -5.13 -36.02 42.48
C GLY A 48 -4.73 -36.56 41.11
N ARG A 49 -4.00 -37.67 41.14
CA ARG A 49 -3.42 -38.32 39.97
C ARG A 49 -4.26 -39.53 39.58
N TYR A 50 -4.64 -39.60 38.31
CA TYR A 50 -5.36 -40.71 37.69
C TYR A 50 -4.45 -41.42 36.70
N LEU A 51 -4.23 -42.71 36.92
CA LEU A 51 -3.50 -43.56 35.98
C LEU A 51 -4.48 -44.14 34.96
N THR A 52 -4.03 -44.31 33.72
CA THR A 52 -4.82 -44.94 32.66
C THR A 52 -3.96 -45.86 31.82
N GLY A 53 -4.57 -46.95 31.34
CA GLY A 53 -3.96 -47.79 30.31
C GLY A 53 -4.13 -47.25 28.89
N GLY A 54 -4.78 -46.09 28.77
CA GLY A 54 -5.23 -45.45 27.56
C GLY A 54 -6.57 -46.00 27.06
N LEU A 55 -7.34 -45.13 26.41
CA LEU A 55 -8.76 -45.30 26.12
C LEU A 55 -9.00 -45.30 24.62
N ASP A 56 -9.60 -46.39 24.12
CA ASP A 56 -10.18 -46.47 22.78
C ASP A 56 -11.61 -45.88 22.78
N VAL A 57 -11.70 -44.66 22.30
CA VAL A 57 -12.89 -43.83 22.33
C VAL A 57 -13.63 -43.82 20.99
N ALA A 58 -13.35 -44.77 20.10
CA ALA A 58 -14.01 -44.84 18.79
C ALA A 58 -15.55 -44.84 18.91
N HIS A 59 -16.19 -43.98 18.12
CA HIS A 59 -17.64 -43.74 18.09
C HIS A 59 -18.25 -43.33 19.44
N LYS A 60 -17.48 -42.68 20.33
CA LYS A 60 -17.94 -42.24 21.65
C LYS A 60 -17.78 -40.74 21.87
N HIS A 61 -18.58 -40.23 22.80
CA HIS A 61 -18.55 -38.86 23.30
C HIS A 61 -18.05 -38.87 24.74
N ILE A 62 -16.88 -38.30 25.00
CA ILE A 62 -16.26 -38.22 26.33
C ILE A 62 -16.14 -36.77 26.76
N SER A 63 -16.54 -36.48 27.99
CA SER A 63 -16.33 -35.17 28.62
C SER A 63 -15.74 -35.35 30.03
N LEU A 64 -14.51 -34.89 30.21
CA LEU A 64 -13.77 -34.94 31.48
C LEU A 64 -13.57 -33.52 31.99
N HIS A 65 -13.99 -33.29 33.23
CA HIS A 65 -13.80 -32.01 33.91
C HIS A 65 -13.03 -32.23 35.22
N GLY A 66 -11.88 -31.60 35.36
CA GLY A 66 -11.03 -31.68 36.55
C GLY A 66 -10.88 -30.36 37.28
N SER A 67 -9.69 -30.19 37.84
CA SER A 67 -9.19 -28.97 38.49
C SER A 67 -7.73 -28.74 38.10
N GLN A 68 -7.15 -27.61 38.48
CA GLN A 68 -5.71 -27.33 38.35
C GLN A 68 -4.79 -28.31 39.14
N PHE A 69 -5.35 -29.27 39.89
CA PHE A 69 -4.62 -30.30 40.60
C PHE A 69 -5.02 -31.73 40.17
N THR A 70 -5.80 -31.85 39.09
CA THR A 70 -6.19 -33.14 38.52
C THR A 70 -5.21 -33.52 37.41
N GLU A 71 -4.39 -34.53 37.66
CA GLU A 71 -3.38 -35.02 36.74
C GLU A 71 -3.81 -36.36 36.12
N ILE A 72 -3.65 -36.51 34.81
CA ILE A 72 -3.88 -37.76 34.07
C ILE A 72 -2.56 -38.20 33.46
N GLU A 73 -2.19 -39.45 33.70
CA GLU A 73 -0.93 -40.01 33.24
C GLU A 73 -1.12 -41.43 32.71
N LEU A 74 -0.42 -41.73 31.62
CA LEU A 74 -0.38 -43.09 31.07
C LEU A 74 0.45 -43.98 31.98
N ASN A 75 -0.02 -45.20 32.23
CA ASN A 75 0.72 -46.18 32.98
C ASN A 75 1.88 -46.74 32.15
N ASP A 76 3.13 -46.47 32.57
CA ASP A 76 4.39 -46.86 31.90
C ASP A 76 4.52 -48.35 31.54
N SER A 77 3.72 -49.22 32.17
CA SER A 77 3.72 -50.67 31.89
C SER A 77 3.02 -51.06 30.58
N ILE A 78 2.39 -50.12 29.89
CA ILE A 78 1.54 -50.39 28.72
C ILE A 78 2.15 -49.73 27.48
N ASN A 79 2.31 -50.52 26.41
CA ASN A 79 2.81 -50.07 25.10
C ASN A 79 1.73 -49.31 24.29
N GLN A 80 0.99 -48.40 24.91
CA GLN A 80 0.07 -47.53 24.18
C GLN A 80 0.75 -46.22 23.82
N LYS A 81 0.45 -45.73 22.61
CA LYS A 81 1.04 -44.49 22.06
C LYS A 81 0.37 -43.23 22.62
N ALA A 82 -0.88 -43.32 23.10
CA ALA A 82 -1.67 -42.17 23.54
C ALA A 82 -2.65 -42.49 24.68
N ILE A 83 -3.09 -41.46 25.41
CA ILE A 83 -4.14 -41.60 26.44
C ILE A 83 -5.53 -41.75 25.80
N PHE A 84 -5.83 -41.02 24.73
CA PHE A 84 -7.09 -41.13 24.00
C PHE A 84 -6.85 -41.43 22.51
N VAL A 85 -7.51 -42.45 21.96
CA VAL A 85 -7.44 -42.81 20.53
C VAL A 85 -8.83 -43.22 20.04
N GLY A 86 -9.22 -42.80 18.84
CA GLY A 86 -10.40 -43.36 18.18
C GLY A 86 -10.97 -42.50 17.05
N GLU A 87 -11.61 -43.17 16.09
CA GLU A 87 -12.35 -42.57 14.98
C GLU A 87 -13.78 -42.15 15.38
N GLU A 88 -14.33 -41.14 14.68
CA GLU A 88 -15.68 -40.60 14.93
C GLU A 88 -15.97 -40.28 16.42
N ALA A 89 -14.96 -39.80 17.14
CA ALA A 89 -15.02 -39.55 18.58
C ALA A 89 -15.18 -38.06 18.89
N HIS A 90 -15.93 -37.73 19.96
CA HIS A 90 -16.02 -36.36 20.49
C HIS A 90 -15.45 -36.31 21.90
N ILE A 91 -14.27 -35.70 22.06
CA ILE A 91 -13.52 -35.68 23.32
C ILE A 91 -13.46 -34.25 23.84
N SER A 92 -13.83 -34.02 25.10
CA SER A 92 -13.73 -32.74 25.78
C SER A 92 -12.96 -32.91 27.08
N LEU A 93 -11.84 -32.18 27.21
CA LEU A 93 -10.89 -32.24 28.32
C LEU A 93 -10.78 -30.84 28.92
N GLN A 94 -11.32 -30.63 30.12
CA GLN A 94 -11.41 -29.31 30.74
C GLN A 94 -10.75 -29.24 32.12
N SER A 95 -9.87 -28.25 32.32
CA SER A 95 -9.16 -28.02 33.58
C SER A 95 -8.41 -29.27 34.08
N LEU A 96 -7.59 -29.87 33.22
CA LEU A 96 -6.83 -31.08 33.50
C LEU A 96 -5.32 -30.83 33.30
N ARG A 97 -4.50 -31.70 33.88
CA ARG A 97 -3.04 -31.69 33.72
C ARG A 97 -2.58 -32.99 33.10
N PHE A 98 -1.68 -32.91 32.12
CA PHE A 98 -1.16 -34.07 31.41
C PHE A 98 0.35 -34.04 31.37
N LYS A 99 0.97 -35.21 31.57
CA LYS A 99 2.42 -35.41 31.51
C LYS A 99 2.81 -36.33 30.34
N PRO A 100 3.04 -35.78 29.13
CA PRO A 100 3.41 -36.56 27.95
C PRO A 100 4.88 -37.00 27.98
N VAL A 101 5.22 -37.97 28.83
CA VAL A 101 6.59 -38.55 28.89
C VAL A 101 6.81 -39.50 27.71
N GLY A 102 6.96 -38.95 26.50
CA GLY A 102 7.14 -39.73 25.26
C GLY A 102 5.86 -40.32 24.67
N ASN A 103 4.72 -40.12 25.33
CA ASN A 103 3.39 -40.56 24.87
C ASN A 103 2.53 -39.35 24.50
N LEU A 104 1.58 -39.57 23.59
CA LEU A 104 0.62 -38.55 23.17
C LEU A 104 -0.49 -38.40 24.23
N VAL A 105 -1.03 -37.20 24.37
CA VAL A 105 -2.31 -36.99 25.05
C VAL A 105 -3.43 -37.63 24.23
N ALA A 106 -3.46 -37.37 22.93
CA ALA A 106 -4.49 -37.94 22.06
C ALA A 106 -4.05 -38.13 20.61
N VAL A 107 -4.67 -39.10 19.95
CA VAL A 107 -4.72 -39.25 18.48
C VAL A 107 -6.14 -38.92 18.03
N VAL A 108 -6.29 -37.85 17.25
CA VAL A 108 -7.58 -37.35 16.73
C VAL A 108 -7.73 -37.86 15.29
N GLU A 109 -8.39 -39.01 15.14
CA GLU A 109 -8.56 -39.67 13.85
C GLU A 109 -9.72 -39.09 13.03
N ARG A 110 -10.00 -39.71 11.88
CA ARG A 110 -11.02 -39.26 10.92
C ARG A 110 -12.35 -38.95 11.61
N GLN A 111 -12.90 -37.77 11.29
CA GLN A 111 -14.20 -37.30 11.79
C GLN A 111 -14.28 -37.17 13.32
N SER A 112 -13.16 -37.30 14.04
CA SER A 112 -13.10 -37.04 15.48
C SER A 112 -12.88 -35.55 15.76
N GLN A 113 -13.35 -35.10 16.91
CA GLN A 113 -13.12 -33.76 17.44
C GLN A 113 -12.60 -33.87 18.87
N LEU A 114 -11.51 -33.15 19.17
CA LEU A 114 -10.99 -33.00 20.52
C LEU A 114 -10.96 -31.53 20.94
N LEU A 115 -11.61 -31.22 22.06
CA LEU A 115 -11.53 -29.94 22.75
C LEU A 115 -10.64 -30.07 24.00
N PHE A 116 -9.53 -29.35 24.02
CA PHE A 116 -8.61 -29.23 25.15
C PHE A 116 -8.71 -27.81 25.73
N GLU A 117 -9.45 -27.65 26.83
CA GLU A 117 -9.82 -26.35 27.39
C GLU A 117 -9.23 -26.15 28.78
N ASP A 118 -8.62 -24.98 29.02
CA ASP A 118 -8.10 -24.55 30.32
C ASP A 118 -7.11 -25.53 30.98
N SER A 119 -6.50 -26.40 30.18
CA SER A 119 -5.71 -27.54 30.62
C SER A 119 -4.20 -27.30 30.41
N THR A 120 -3.39 -28.03 31.18
CA THR A 120 -1.93 -27.83 31.26
C THR A 120 -1.16 -29.05 30.77
N LEU A 121 -0.12 -28.83 29.97
CA LEU A 121 0.89 -29.82 29.64
C LEU A 121 2.12 -29.64 30.56
N ILE A 122 2.65 -30.74 31.08
CA ILE A 122 3.78 -30.75 32.01
C ILE A 122 4.93 -31.57 31.43
N GLY A 123 6.17 -31.04 31.48
CA GLY A 123 7.36 -31.85 31.18
C GLY A 123 8.66 -31.09 31.30
N THR A 124 9.80 -31.81 31.26
CA THR A 124 11.12 -31.20 31.03
C THR A 124 11.24 -30.64 29.62
N THR A 125 10.72 -31.37 28.64
CA THR A 125 10.56 -30.95 27.25
C THR A 125 9.18 -31.39 26.81
N ILE A 126 8.36 -30.43 26.35
CA ILE A 126 7.00 -30.72 25.89
C ILE A 126 7.08 -30.92 24.38
N LYS A 127 6.81 -32.14 23.90
CA LYS A 127 6.87 -32.43 22.47
C LYS A 127 5.80 -33.40 22.03
N ASN A 128 5.37 -33.29 20.77
CA ASN A 128 4.47 -34.24 20.12
C ASN A 128 3.31 -34.63 21.04
N SER A 129 2.58 -33.67 21.61
CA SER A 129 1.55 -33.97 22.61
C SER A 129 0.26 -34.45 21.97
N PHE A 130 0.04 -34.15 20.68
CA PHE A 130 -1.14 -34.56 19.94
C PHE A 130 -0.75 -35.07 18.55
N GLU A 131 -1.56 -35.98 18.03
CA GLU A 131 -1.54 -36.38 16.62
C GLU A 131 -2.93 -36.16 16.03
N VAL A 132 -3.01 -35.56 14.83
CA VAL A 132 -4.27 -35.33 14.11
C VAL A 132 -4.18 -36.02 12.76
N ASN A 133 -5.11 -36.92 12.47
CA ASN A 133 -5.13 -37.71 11.24
C ASN A 133 -6.57 -37.77 10.67
N GLY A 134 -7.00 -36.68 10.06
CA GLY A 134 -8.32 -36.50 9.45
C GLY A 134 -9.41 -35.96 10.39
N GLY A 135 -9.05 -35.56 11.62
CA GLY A 135 -9.96 -34.99 12.61
C GLY A 135 -9.71 -33.50 12.89
N GLU A 136 -10.34 -32.99 13.95
CA GLU A 136 -10.23 -31.60 14.41
C GLU A 136 -9.73 -31.52 15.86
N LEU A 137 -8.67 -30.76 16.09
CA LEU A 137 -8.13 -30.46 17.41
C LEU A 137 -8.36 -28.98 17.76
N VAL A 138 -9.02 -28.72 18.89
CA VAL A 138 -9.27 -27.38 19.43
C VAL A 138 -8.52 -27.21 20.74
N LEU A 139 -7.52 -26.33 20.78
CA LEU A 139 -6.74 -25.97 21.96
C LEU A 139 -7.19 -24.59 22.46
N THR A 140 -7.86 -24.53 23.61
CA THR A 140 -8.34 -23.26 24.20
C THR A 140 -7.65 -22.97 25.53
N ASN A 141 -7.00 -21.81 25.63
CA ASN A 141 -6.28 -21.38 26.82
C ASN A 141 -5.29 -22.45 27.33
N LEU A 142 -4.50 -23.00 26.39
CA LEU A 142 -3.48 -24.00 26.69
C LEU A 142 -2.43 -23.42 27.65
N LYS A 143 -2.08 -24.19 28.68
CA LYS A 143 -1.02 -23.86 29.64
C LYS A 143 0.13 -24.86 29.52
N MET A 144 1.33 -24.40 29.84
CA MET A 144 2.53 -25.23 29.89
C MET A 144 3.26 -25.02 31.20
N GLU A 145 3.71 -26.12 31.81
CA GLU A 145 4.50 -26.14 33.03
C GLU A 145 5.78 -26.94 32.78
N PHE A 146 6.92 -26.30 33.04
CA PHE A 146 8.22 -26.91 32.78
C PHE A 146 8.85 -27.37 34.08
N GLU A 147 9.28 -28.63 34.12
CA GLU A 147 9.98 -29.18 35.29
C GLU A 147 11.38 -28.57 35.44
N ASN A 148 12.03 -28.22 34.33
CA ASN A 148 13.25 -27.45 34.30
C ASN A 148 12.96 -26.02 33.83
N VAL A 149 13.02 -25.06 34.76
CA VAL A 149 12.75 -23.63 34.46
C VAL A 149 13.83 -22.98 33.59
N ASP A 150 15.05 -23.55 33.58
CA ASP A 150 16.18 -23.03 32.81
C ASP A 150 16.16 -23.54 31.36
N GLU A 151 15.39 -24.60 31.08
CA GLU A 151 15.31 -25.23 29.76
C GLU A 151 13.85 -25.43 29.33
N ARG A 152 13.15 -24.33 29.10
CA ARG A 152 11.74 -24.34 28.67
C ARG A 152 11.63 -24.70 27.18
N ARG A 153 11.80 -25.98 26.86
CA ARG A 153 11.82 -26.48 25.48
C ARG A 153 10.49 -27.05 25.03
N VAL A 154 10.04 -26.63 23.86
CA VAL A 154 8.86 -27.19 23.19
C VAL A 154 9.26 -27.65 21.79
N SER A 155 8.78 -28.79 21.34
CA SER A 155 9.05 -29.25 19.98
C SER A 155 7.81 -29.86 19.37
N ASN A 156 7.29 -29.25 18.29
CA ASN A 156 6.24 -29.81 17.46
C ASN A 156 5.04 -30.32 18.28
N LEU A 157 4.23 -29.41 18.82
CA LEU A 157 3.20 -29.77 19.79
C LEU A 157 2.15 -30.73 19.19
N VAL A 158 1.89 -30.59 17.90
CA VAL A 158 0.88 -31.34 17.15
C VAL A 158 1.53 -31.92 15.89
N ILE A 159 1.44 -33.24 15.73
CA ILE A 159 1.85 -33.95 14.51
C ILE A 159 0.61 -34.18 13.64
N PHE A 160 0.76 -34.11 12.32
CA PHE A 160 -0.29 -34.48 11.38
C PHE A 160 0.03 -35.80 10.68
N GLY A 161 -0.97 -36.68 10.62
CA GLY A 161 -0.91 -37.92 9.84
C GLY A 161 -1.13 -37.66 8.36
N GLU A 162 -0.99 -38.70 7.54
CA GLU A 162 -1.13 -38.62 6.07
C GLU A 162 -2.50 -38.11 5.60
N SER A 163 -3.55 -38.24 6.41
CA SER A 163 -4.89 -37.71 6.09
C SER A 163 -5.07 -36.23 6.46
N GLY A 164 -4.03 -35.59 7.01
CA GLY A 164 -4.05 -34.21 7.48
C GLY A 164 -4.97 -33.95 8.65
N GLY A 165 -5.65 -32.81 8.67
CA GLY A 165 -6.56 -32.43 9.76
C GLY A 165 -6.59 -30.94 10.07
N TYR A 166 -7.43 -30.58 11.04
CA TYR A 166 -7.70 -29.19 11.40
C TYR A 166 -7.20 -28.90 12.82
N LEU A 167 -6.50 -27.78 12.98
CA LEU A 167 -6.04 -27.31 14.29
C LEU A 167 -6.54 -25.90 14.56
N ASN A 168 -7.26 -25.72 15.66
CA ASN A 168 -7.77 -24.44 16.14
C ASN A 168 -7.13 -24.11 17.49
N VAL A 169 -6.31 -23.07 17.56
CA VAL A 169 -5.70 -22.58 18.81
C VAL A 169 -6.31 -21.24 19.19
N LEU A 170 -6.94 -21.20 20.37
CA LEU A 170 -7.77 -20.08 20.82
C LEU A 170 -7.30 -19.55 22.17
N LYS A 171 -7.10 -18.23 22.28
CA LYS A 171 -6.81 -17.54 23.56
C LYS A 171 -5.61 -18.11 24.33
N THR A 172 -4.66 -18.70 23.62
CA THR A 172 -3.48 -19.33 24.22
C THR A 172 -2.36 -18.32 24.35
N SER A 173 -1.66 -18.33 25.50
CA SER A 173 -0.49 -17.49 25.74
C SER A 173 0.73 -18.36 26.02
N ILE A 174 1.78 -18.22 25.21
CA ILE A 174 3.04 -18.94 25.37
C ILE A 174 4.17 -17.91 25.48
N ASP A 175 5.02 -18.08 26.49
CA ASP A 175 6.01 -17.08 26.88
C ASP A 175 7.34 -17.75 27.26
N ASN A 176 8.44 -17.19 26.75
CA ASN A 176 9.82 -17.53 27.10
C ASN A 176 10.08 -19.04 26.97
N ILE A 177 10.01 -19.53 25.74
CA ILE A 177 10.33 -20.91 25.39
C ILE A 177 11.36 -20.96 24.27
N MET A 178 12.05 -22.08 24.19
CA MET A 178 12.90 -22.45 23.06
C MET A 178 12.21 -23.54 22.25
N THR A 179 12.06 -23.36 20.95
CA THR A 179 11.61 -24.41 20.05
C THR A 179 12.79 -25.26 19.58
N ASP A 180 12.69 -26.59 19.59
CA ASP A 180 13.79 -27.43 19.11
C ASP A 180 13.85 -27.43 17.56
N GLY A 181 14.78 -26.65 17.00
CA GLY A 181 15.10 -26.61 15.55
C GLY A 181 14.00 -26.04 14.65
N ASP A 182 14.10 -26.32 13.34
CA ASP A 182 13.25 -25.82 12.24
C ASP A 182 11.80 -26.35 12.24
N ARG A 183 11.31 -26.86 13.38
CA ARG A 183 9.93 -27.36 13.49
C ARG A 183 9.04 -26.28 14.11
N PRO A 184 7.92 -25.92 13.47
CA PRO A 184 6.98 -24.98 14.05
C PRO A 184 6.40 -25.50 15.36
N LEU A 185 6.04 -24.56 16.24
CA LEU A 185 5.32 -24.87 17.47
C LEU A 185 4.00 -25.59 17.18
N PHE A 186 3.29 -25.16 16.14
CA PHE A 186 2.07 -25.77 15.63
C PHE A 186 2.22 -26.12 14.15
N GLY A 187 1.93 -27.38 13.80
CA GLY A 187 1.87 -27.81 12.41
C GLY A 187 3.03 -28.70 12.01
N ASP A 188 2.82 -29.43 10.91
CA ASP A 188 3.92 -29.85 10.06
C ASP A 188 3.57 -29.44 8.62
N GLY A 189 3.70 -30.29 7.61
CA GLY A 189 3.19 -29.96 6.26
C GLY A 189 2.06 -30.85 5.77
N HIS A 190 1.52 -31.72 6.63
CA HIS A 190 0.35 -32.53 6.30
C HIS A 190 -0.96 -31.92 6.82
N ALA A 191 -0.94 -30.87 7.65
CA ALA A 191 -2.18 -30.26 8.12
C ALA A 191 -3.02 -29.75 6.94
N SER A 192 -4.33 -29.75 7.15
CA SER A 192 -5.27 -29.19 6.16
C SER A 192 -5.52 -27.71 6.44
N GLU A 193 -5.63 -27.34 7.71
CA GLU A 193 -5.77 -25.96 8.14
C GLU A 193 -5.28 -25.76 9.58
N ILE A 194 -4.60 -24.64 9.83
CA ILE A 194 -4.20 -24.18 11.15
C ILE A 194 -4.76 -22.77 11.38
N THR A 195 -5.58 -22.62 12.42
CA THR A 195 -6.14 -21.33 12.83
C THR A 195 -5.64 -20.94 14.21
N LEU A 196 -5.03 -19.76 14.32
CA LEU A 196 -4.65 -19.12 15.58
C LEU A 196 -5.57 -17.90 15.81
N THR A 197 -6.29 -17.86 16.93
CA THR A 197 -7.20 -16.75 17.24
C THR A 197 -6.99 -16.22 18.65
N LYS A 198 -6.72 -14.91 18.77
CA LYS A 198 -6.54 -14.21 20.07
C LYS A 198 -5.41 -14.81 20.90
N CYS A 199 -4.36 -15.31 20.25
CA CYS A 199 -3.20 -15.91 20.90
C CYS A 199 -2.11 -14.87 21.17
N LYS A 200 -1.26 -15.15 22.16
CA LYS A 200 -0.10 -14.33 22.50
C LYS A 200 1.16 -15.19 22.55
N PHE A 201 2.19 -14.76 21.83
CA PHE A 201 3.50 -15.40 21.80
C PHE A 201 4.54 -14.37 22.19
N ASN A 202 5.33 -14.67 23.22
CA ASN A 202 6.36 -13.77 23.75
C ASN A 202 7.67 -14.53 23.90
N GLN A 203 8.78 -13.97 23.40
CA GLN A 203 10.12 -14.54 23.60
C GLN A 203 10.21 -16.02 23.19
N ILE A 204 9.81 -16.31 21.95
CA ILE A 204 9.90 -17.65 21.38
C ILE A 204 11.17 -17.67 20.52
N ASN A 205 12.16 -18.44 20.96
CA ASN A 205 13.47 -18.54 20.29
C ASN A 205 13.64 -19.92 19.66
N ILE A 206 14.41 -20.03 18.58
CA ILE A 206 14.72 -21.31 17.93
C ILE A 206 16.05 -21.85 18.46
N GLY A 207 16.05 -23.11 18.89
CA GLY A 207 17.23 -23.82 19.32
C GLY A 207 18.15 -24.16 18.14
N HIS A 208 19.26 -23.42 18.00
CA HIS A 208 20.23 -23.59 16.91
C HIS A 208 21.21 -24.77 17.06
N SER A 209 21.12 -25.56 18.14
CA SER A 209 22.16 -26.52 18.51
C SER A 209 22.09 -27.87 17.79
N SER A 210 21.00 -28.19 17.07
CA SER A 210 20.79 -29.52 16.50
C SER A 210 21.18 -29.61 15.02
N THR A 211 22.02 -30.58 14.67
CA THR A 211 22.40 -30.87 13.28
C THR A 211 21.31 -31.61 12.49
N SER A 212 20.22 -32.02 13.14
CA SER A 212 19.02 -32.60 12.51
C SER A 212 18.12 -31.55 11.83
N ASN A 213 18.53 -30.28 11.87
CA ASN A 213 17.79 -29.08 11.44
C ASN A 213 17.88 -28.82 9.93
N PHE A 214 17.89 -29.86 9.10
CA PHE A 214 17.80 -29.74 7.64
C PHE A 214 16.66 -30.60 7.08
N ALA A 215 15.80 -31.11 7.98
CA ALA A 215 14.68 -31.95 7.59
C ALA A 215 13.68 -31.10 6.82
N ASN A 216 13.81 -31.09 5.49
CA ASN A 216 12.82 -30.72 4.49
C ASN A 216 11.81 -29.73 5.04
N ASN A 217 12.11 -28.43 5.04
CA ASN A 217 11.12 -27.37 5.30
C ASN A 217 9.80 -27.77 4.65
N ILE A 218 8.89 -28.33 5.46
CA ILE A 218 7.83 -29.16 4.89
C ILE A 218 6.89 -28.18 4.22
N ILE A 219 6.94 -28.16 2.91
CA ILE A 219 6.06 -27.35 2.10
C ILE A 219 4.66 -27.93 2.31
N GLY A 220 3.86 -27.26 3.13
CA GLY A 220 2.48 -27.65 3.35
C GLY A 220 1.60 -27.32 2.14
N GLN A 221 0.43 -27.98 2.04
CA GLN A 221 -0.69 -27.56 1.18
C GLN A 221 -1.80 -26.85 1.99
N GLU A 222 -1.47 -26.41 3.21
CA GLU A 222 -2.41 -26.13 4.30
C GLU A 222 -2.94 -24.70 4.23
N ASN A 223 -4.13 -24.38 4.73
CA ASN A 223 -4.46 -22.97 4.97
C ASN A 223 -4.00 -22.54 6.37
N VAL A 224 -3.34 -21.39 6.48
CA VAL A 224 -2.93 -20.83 7.77
C VAL A 224 -3.66 -19.52 8.00
N ILE A 225 -4.43 -19.44 9.09
CA ILE A 225 -5.22 -18.27 9.47
C ILE A 225 -4.75 -17.78 10.83
N ILE A 226 -4.28 -16.55 10.90
CA ILE A 226 -3.83 -15.88 12.13
C ILE A 226 -4.70 -14.66 12.35
N GLN A 227 -5.47 -14.65 13.43
CA GLN A 227 -6.44 -13.61 13.72
C GLN A 227 -6.27 -13.04 15.13
N ASP A 228 -6.21 -11.73 15.24
CA ASP A 228 -6.16 -10.99 16.51
C ASP A 228 -5.04 -11.47 17.45
N CYS A 229 -3.90 -11.91 16.89
CA CYS A 229 -2.79 -12.48 17.64
C CYS A 229 -1.67 -11.45 17.90
N SER A 230 -0.89 -11.66 18.95
CA SER A 230 0.27 -10.83 19.31
C SER A 230 1.54 -11.66 19.37
N PHE A 231 2.58 -11.21 18.65
CA PHE A 231 3.93 -11.81 18.64
C PHE A 231 4.93 -10.75 19.09
N ILE A 232 5.68 -11.03 20.14
CA ILE A 232 6.65 -10.11 20.75
C ILE A 232 7.98 -10.85 20.92
N GLU A 233 9.06 -10.32 20.34
CA GLU A 233 10.40 -10.93 20.44
C GLU A 233 10.39 -12.41 20.01
N VAL A 234 9.71 -12.69 18.90
CA VAL A 234 9.60 -14.04 18.35
C VAL A 234 10.50 -14.19 17.13
N GLU A 235 11.28 -15.26 17.14
CA GLU A 235 12.11 -15.67 16.01
C GLU A 235 11.29 -16.44 14.98
N ASN A 236 11.44 -16.10 13.69
CA ASN A 236 10.84 -16.78 12.53
C ASN A 236 9.34 -17.09 12.66
N VAL A 237 8.52 -16.16 13.18
CA VAL A 237 7.09 -16.38 13.50
C VAL A 237 6.34 -17.18 12.43
N LEU A 238 6.46 -16.73 11.17
CA LEU A 238 5.76 -17.26 10.00
C LEU A 238 6.59 -18.30 9.21
N MET A 239 7.79 -18.61 9.68
CA MET A 239 8.81 -19.34 8.92
C MET A 239 9.36 -20.52 9.74
N GLY A 240 8.53 -21.08 10.62
CA GLY A 240 8.89 -22.24 11.44
C GLY A 240 9.08 -21.96 12.94
N GLY A 241 8.96 -20.72 13.41
CA GLY A 241 9.02 -20.40 14.84
C GLY A 241 7.72 -20.74 15.57
N VAL A 242 6.58 -20.24 15.07
CA VAL A 242 5.25 -20.53 15.65
C VAL A 242 4.44 -21.39 14.70
N VAL A 243 4.31 -20.94 13.46
CA VAL A 243 3.67 -21.70 12.37
C VAL A 243 4.61 -21.78 11.19
N ASN A 244 4.38 -22.79 10.36
CA ASN A 244 5.05 -22.89 9.08
C ASN A 244 4.19 -22.22 8.00
N GLY A 245 4.55 -20.99 7.62
CA GLY A 245 3.92 -20.28 6.50
C GLY A 245 4.43 -20.72 5.12
N LEU A 246 5.37 -21.67 5.06
CA LEU A 246 5.93 -22.23 3.83
C LEU A 246 4.90 -23.18 3.21
N ASN A 247 4.17 -22.72 2.20
CA ASN A 247 2.91 -23.33 1.85
C ASN A 247 2.65 -23.31 0.34
N SER A 248 3.32 -24.15 -0.44
CA SER A 248 3.33 -24.03 -1.91
C SER A 248 1.94 -23.97 -2.57
N ASN A 249 0.91 -24.51 -1.93
CA ASN A 249 -0.43 -24.64 -2.52
C ASN A 249 -1.59 -24.04 -1.69
N GLY A 250 -1.38 -23.69 -0.43
CA GLY A 250 -2.41 -23.14 0.45
C GLY A 250 -2.28 -21.62 0.65
N ASN A 251 -3.21 -21.05 1.41
CA ASN A 251 -3.27 -19.61 1.64
C ASN A 251 -2.80 -19.22 3.05
N LEU A 252 -2.07 -18.11 3.14
CA LEU A 252 -1.75 -17.46 4.41
C LEU A 252 -2.66 -16.24 4.62
N GLN A 253 -3.37 -16.18 5.73
CA GLN A 253 -4.19 -15.02 6.11
C GLN A 253 -3.80 -14.52 7.49
N VAL A 254 -3.44 -13.25 7.59
CA VAL A 254 -3.09 -12.58 8.85
C VAL A 254 -3.97 -11.36 9.02
N ILE A 255 -4.80 -11.35 10.06
CA ILE A 255 -5.87 -10.37 10.27
C ILE A 255 -5.75 -9.79 11.68
N GLY A 256 -5.77 -8.45 11.80
CA GLY A 256 -5.87 -7.76 13.10
C GLY A 256 -4.75 -8.06 14.08
N SER A 257 -3.61 -8.59 13.61
CA SER A 257 -2.53 -9.12 14.45
C SER A 257 -1.35 -8.15 14.55
N SER A 258 -0.50 -8.34 15.55
CA SER A 258 0.69 -7.49 15.79
C SER A 258 1.97 -8.30 15.95
N PHE A 259 3.03 -7.83 15.29
CA PHE A 259 4.38 -8.38 15.34
C PHE A 259 5.31 -7.27 15.85
N LYS A 260 5.97 -7.49 16.98
CA LYS A 260 6.84 -6.51 17.61
C LYS A 260 8.20 -7.10 17.91
N SER A 261 9.25 -6.48 17.40
CA SER A 261 10.64 -6.92 17.60
C SER A 261 10.84 -8.38 17.21
N CYS A 262 10.11 -8.85 16.19
CA CYS A 262 10.28 -10.19 15.65
C CYS A 262 11.50 -10.24 14.73
N HIS A 263 12.17 -11.38 14.69
CA HIS A 263 13.43 -11.53 13.96
C HIS A 263 13.34 -12.68 12.97
N ASN A 264 13.60 -12.40 11.70
CA ASN A 264 13.77 -13.42 10.67
C ASN A 264 15.27 -13.76 10.57
N THR A 265 15.64 -14.93 11.09
CA THR A 265 17.02 -15.39 11.11
C THR A 265 17.25 -16.38 9.98
N LYS A 266 18.17 -16.02 9.08
CA LYS A 266 18.73 -16.98 8.12
C LYS A 266 19.71 -17.86 8.87
N HIS A 267 19.50 -19.17 8.85
CA HIS A 267 20.46 -20.12 9.39
C HIS A 267 21.69 -20.18 8.47
N ILE A 268 22.64 -19.28 8.67
CA ILE A 268 23.95 -19.29 8.01
C ILE A 268 24.83 -20.32 8.73
N SER A 269 24.60 -21.61 8.52
CA SER A 269 25.68 -22.56 8.78
C SER A 269 26.65 -22.47 7.60
N GLU A 270 27.71 -21.67 7.74
CA GLU A 270 28.74 -21.40 6.72
C GLU A 270 29.39 -22.66 6.10
N LYS A 271 29.12 -23.85 6.65
CA LYS A 271 29.71 -25.12 6.21
C LYS A 271 28.86 -25.93 5.21
N ILE A 272 27.63 -25.55 4.94
CA ILE A 272 26.78 -26.26 3.97
C ILE A 272 26.29 -25.27 2.92
N SER A 273 26.97 -25.24 1.78
CA SER A 273 26.69 -24.37 0.63
C SER A 273 25.46 -24.80 -0.17
N ASN A 274 24.39 -25.23 0.49
CA ASN A 274 23.17 -25.59 -0.21
C ASN A 274 22.31 -24.34 -0.39
N LYS A 275 22.31 -23.82 -1.62
CA LYS A 275 21.39 -22.79 -2.14
C LYS A 275 19.90 -23.20 -2.13
N GLU A 276 19.54 -24.32 -1.52
CA GLU A 276 18.17 -24.87 -1.50
C GLU A 276 17.42 -24.60 -0.19
N TYR A 277 18.05 -23.97 0.80
CA TYR A 277 17.45 -23.76 2.12
C TYR A 277 17.23 -22.28 2.38
N HIS A 278 16.37 -21.69 1.57
CA HIS A 278 15.91 -20.36 1.84
C HIS A 278 14.67 -20.42 2.74
N THR A 279 14.69 -19.62 3.80
CA THR A 279 13.53 -19.31 4.64
C THR A 279 12.64 -18.38 3.79
N ASP A 280 11.86 -18.93 2.88
CA ASP A 280 11.09 -18.15 1.90
C ASP A 280 9.61 -18.36 2.18
N ILE A 281 8.74 -17.34 2.30
CA ILE A 281 7.29 -17.64 2.18
C ILE A 281 7.04 -18.10 0.73
N LEU A 282 7.19 -19.40 0.49
CA LEU A 282 6.85 -20.15 -0.72
C LEU A 282 5.36 -20.48 -0.65
N SER A 283 4.51 -19.50 -0.35
CA SER A 283 3.08 -19.77 -0.19
C SER A 283 2.35 -19.83 -1.52
N GLY A 284 1.11 -20.31 -1.55
CA GLY A 284 0.09 -19.84 -2.49
C GLY A 284 -0.21 -18.35 -2.22
N ASP A 285 -1.47 -17.95 -2.22
CA ASP A 285 -1.80 -16.56 -1.95
C ASP A 285 -1.55 -16.20 -0.47
N ALA A 286 -1.06 -14.98 -0.23
CA ALA A 286 -0.92 -14.43 1.13
C ALA A 286 -1.70 -13.11 1.27
N SER A 287 -2.32 -12.93 2.43
CA SER A 287 -3.06 -11.70 2.75
C SER A 287 -2.79 -11.21 4.17
N PHE A 288 -2.53 -9.91 4.28
CA PHE A 288 -2.32 -9.21 5.54
C PHE A 288 -3.32 -8.05 5.62
N SER A 289 -4.20 -8.05 6.62
CA SER A 289 -5.23 -7.02 6.79
C SER A 289 -5.30 -6.50 8.22
N GLY A 290 -5.16 -5.19 8.41
CA GLY A 290 -5.22 -4.59 9.75
C GLY A 290 -4.04 -5.04 10.64
N VAL A 291 -2.89 -5.37 10.04
CA VAL A 291 -1.73 -5.90 10.75
C VAL A 291 -0.79 -4.77 11.16
N THR A 292 -0.09 -4.94 12.28
CA THR A 292 1.01 -4.05 12.69
C THR A 292 2.32 -4.81 12.77
N PHE A 293 3.35 -4.32 12.09
CA PHE A 293 4.73 -4.76 12.25
C PHE A 293 5.55 -3.60 12.83
N GLU A 294 6.20 -3.81 13.98
CA GLU A 294 7.02 -2.81 14.65
C GLU A 294 8.40 -3.38 14.96
N ASP A 295 9.46 -2.72 14.49
CA ASP A 295 10.86 -3.02 14.77
C ASP A 295 11.27 -4.47 14.42
N CYS A 296 10.62 -5.06 13.40
CA CYS A 296 10.98 -6.38 12.90
C CYS A 296 12.28 -6.33 12.07
N THR A 297 13.14 -7.34 12.21
CA THR A 297 14.43 -7.36 11.49
C THR A 297 14.67 -8.67 10.77
N SER A 298 15.39 -8.62 9.65
CA SER A 298 15.88 -9.80 8.95
C SER A 298 17.38 -9.70 8.71
N GLN A 299 18.12 -10.79 8.94
CA GLN A 299 19.54 -10.88 8.54
C GLN A 299 19.71 -10.94 7.02
N ASP A 300 18.65 -11.34 6.30
CA ASP A 300 18.61 -11.39 4.84
C ASP A 300 17.69 -10.26 4.33
N PHE A 301 16.73 -10.56 3.46
CA PHE A 301 15.79 -9.59 2.90
C PHE A 301 14.50 -9.50 3.74
N GLY A 302 13.69 -8.46 3.52
CA GLY A 302 12.33 -8.38 4.04
C GLY A 302 12.22 -8.44 5.57
N GLY A 303 12.49 -7.33 6.26
CA GLY A 303 12.50 -7.30 7.73
C GLY A 303 11.19 -7.73 8.40
N SER A 304 10.04 -7.49 7.75
CA SER A 304 8.72 -7.92 8.23
C SER A 304 8.16 -9.08 7.41
N ILE A 305 8.23 -8.98 6.08
CA ILE A 305 7.64 -9.95 5.15
C ILE A 305 8.69 -10.30 4.10
N TYR A 306 8.94 -11.58 3.93
CA TYR A 306 9.75 -12.13 2.86
C TYR A 306 8.86 -13.06 2.04
N PHE A 307 8.51 -12.67 0.82
CA PHE A 307 7.56 -13.39 -0.02
C PHE A 307 8.19 -13.76 -1.36
N VAL A 308 8.30 -15.06 -1.65
CA VAL A 308 8.89 -15.58 -2.89
C VAL A 308 7.91 -16.58 -3.48
N SER A 309 7.00 -16.10 -4.31
CA SER A 309 5.96 -16.95 -4.91
C SER A 309 5.29 -16.30 -6.11
N ASN A 310 4.76 -17.13 -7.00
CA ASN A 310 3.86 -16.70 -8.08
C ASN A 310 2.40 -16.52 -7.61
N GLY A 311 2.09 -16.79 -6.35
CA GLY A 311 0.81 -16.49 -5.70
C GLY A 311 0.59 -14.98 -5.52
N LYS A 312 -0.65 -14.60 -5.19
CA LYS A 312 -1.02 -13.21 -4.94
C LYS A 312 -0.62 -12.78 -3.53
N LEU A 313 0.09 -11.66 -3.40
CA LEU A 313 0.31 -10.98 -2.12
C LEU A 313 -0.62 -9.76 -1.99
N SER A 314 -1.48 -9.76 -0.96
CA SER A 314 -2.41 -8.66 -0.66
C SER A 314 -2.12 -8.06 0.73
N ILE A 315 -1.86 -6.76 0.80
CA ILE A 315 -1.61 -6.05 2.07
C ILE A 315 -2.56 -4.86 2.15
N SER A 316 -3.35 -4.78 3.22
CA SER A 316 -4.39 -3.77 3.37
C SER A 316 -4.50 -3.24 4.79
N SER A 317 -4.65 -1.92 4.95
CA SER A 317 -4.86 -1.28 6.27
C SER A 317 -3.78 -1.66 7.29
N THR A 318 -2.54 -1.84 6.83
CA THR A 318 -1.42 -2.33 7.64
C THR A 318 -0.51 -1.17 8.05
N THR A 319 0.14 -1.26 9.20
CA THR A 319 1.22 -0.36 9.60
C THR A 319 2.52 -1.14 9.73
N ILE A 320 3.57 -0.68 9.06
CA ILE A 320 4.93 -1.23 9.16
C ILE A 320 5.87 -0.11 9.58
N LYS A 321 6.51 -0.27 10.73
CA LYS A 321 7.36 0.76 11.34
C LYS A 321 8.69 0.17 11.79
N GLY A 322 9.78 0.88 11.48
CA GLY A 322 11.10 0.55 12.01
C GLY A 322 11.69 -0.77 11.51
N SER A 323 11.11 -1.38 10.47
CA SER A 323 11.58 -2.67 9.98
C SER A 323 12.91 -2.57 9.25
N GLN A 324 13.77 -3.57 9.42
CA GLN A 324 15.13 -3.56 8.88
C GLN A 324 15.51 -4.86 8.18
N SER A 325 16.21 -4.75 7.06
CA SER A 325 16.87 -5.87 6.37
C SER A 325 18.38 -5.60 6.31
N TYR A 326 19.19 -6.56 6.76
CA TYR A 326 20.66 -6.49 6.65
C TYR A 326 21.21 -7.10 5.35
N GLY A 327 20.39 -7.88 4.64
CA GLY A 327 20.71 -8.41 3.32
C GLY A 327 20.73 -7.34 2.21
N GLY A 328 20.04 -6.20 2.42
CA GLY A 328 20.10 -5.07 1.50
C GLY A 328 18.99 -5.03 0.45
N LYS A 329 17.93 -5.83 0.60
CA LYS A 329 16.74 -5.75 -0.26
C LYS A 329 15.48 -5.72 0.60
N GLY A 330 14.70 -4.64 0.48
CA GLY A 330 13.38 -4.55 1.11
C GLY A 330 13.44 -4.46 2.63
N GLY A 331 13.60 -3.27 3.18
CA GLY A 331 13.73 -3.11 4.64
C GLY A 331 12.53 -3.67 5.42
N ALA A 332 11.33 -3.57 4.87
CA ALA A 332 10.12 -4.19 5.39
C ALA A 332 9.69 -5.41 4.58
N ILE A 333 9.61 -5.28 3.26
CA ILE A 333 9.03 -6.30 2.38
C ILE A 333 10.02 -6.65 1.27
N TYR A 334 10.33 -7.93 1.16
CA TYR A 334 10.93 -8.52 -0.04
C TYR A 334 9.85 -9.29 -0.80
N PHE A 335 9.65 -8.95 -2.08
CA PHE A 335 8.72 -9.65 -2.96
C PHE A 335 9.44 -10.12 -4.22
N GLU A 336 9.40 -11.41 -4.47
CA GLU A 336 9.90 -12.03 -5.69
C GLU A 336 8.82 -12.94 -6.28
N GLY A 337 8.48 -12.74 -7.56
CA GLY A 337 7.57 -13.62 -8.28
C GLY A 337 6.66 -12.90 -9.28
N ASN A 338 5.96 -13.70 -10.10
CA ASN A 338 5.10 -13.18 -11.17
C ASN A 338 3.62 -13.04 -10.76
N GLY A 339 3.31 -13.31 -9.49
CA GLY A 339 1.98 -13.14 -8.93
C GLY A 339 1.57 -11.67 -8.81
N LYS A 340 0.30 -11.43 -8.47
CA LYS A 340 -0.21 -10.07 -8.26
C LYS A 340 0.19 -9.55 -6.89
N LEU A 341 0.83 -8.38 -6.83
CA LEU A 341 1.09 -7.63 -5.61
C LEU A 341 0.07 -6.48 -5.47
N SER A 342 -0.65 -6.44 -4.35
CA SER A 342 -1.62 -5.38 -4.05
C SER A 342 -1.41 -4.82 -2.66
N ILE A 343 -1.03 -3.54 -2.57
CA ILE A 343 -0.80 -2.82 -1.31
C ILE A 343 -1.76 -1.63 -1.25
N SER A 344 -2.60 -1.57 -0.21
CA SER A 344 -3.64 -0.55 -0.09
C SER A 344 -3.80 -0.01 1.33
N SER A 345 -3.93 1.31 1.47
CA SER A 345 -4.16 1.94 2.78
C SER A 345 -3.11 1.55 3.83
N THR A 346 -1.86 1.37 3.39
CA THR A 346 -0.76 0.89 4.24
C THR A 346 0.20 2.02 4.54
N THR A 347 0.70 2.06 5.78
CA THR A 347 1.72 3.02 6.21
C THR A 347 3.05 2.31 6.41
N PHE A 348 4.10 2.81 5.77
CA PHE A 348 5.50 2.43 5.98
C PHE A 348 6.23 3.60 6.60
N LYS A 349 6.85 3.39 7.76
CA LYS A 349 7.60 4.43 8.47
C LYS A 349 8.97 3.93 8.90
N GLU A 350 10.02 4.71 8.66
CA GLU A 350 11.37 4.44 9.17
C GLU A 350 11.90 3.03 8.81
N CYS A 351 11.46 2.47 7.68
CA CYS A 351 11.92 1.17 7.20
C CYS A 351 13.29 1.32 6.54
N ARG A 352 14.22 0.38 6.77
CA ARG A 352 15.60 0.49 6.31
C ARG A 352 16.13 -0.77 5.66
N SER A 353 16.73 -0.61 4.49
CA SER A 353 17.56 -1.62 3.84
C SER A 353 19.03 -1.28 4.09
N LEU A 354 19.78 -2.16 4.76
CA LEU A 354 21.13 -1.95 5.28
C LEU A 354 22.15 -2.90 4.62
N GLY A 355 22.17 -2.93 3.29
CA GLY A 355 23.01 -3.85 2.56
C GLY A 355 24.50 -3.52 2.64
N GLN A 356 25.34 -4.55 2.76
CA GLN A 356 26.80 -4.37 2.85
C GLN A 356 27.40 -3.73 1.59
N LEU A 357 26.83 -3.93 0.40
CA LEU A 357 27.31 -3.30 -0.83
C LEU A 357 26.19 -2.49 -1.48
N ILE A 358 25.03 -3.12 -1.61
CA ILE A 358 23.87 -2.58 -2.31
C ILE A 358 22.69 -2.55 -1.34
N GLY A 359 22.07 -1.39 -1.16
CA GLY A 359 20.81 -1.23 -0.45
C GLY A 359 19.72 -0.84 -1.45
N GLN A 360 18.70 -1.68 -1.57
CA GLN A 360 17.59 -1.51 -2.52
C GLN A 360 16.25 -1.56 -1.78
N GLY A 361 15.37 -0.61 -2.06
CA GLY A 361 14.00 -0.62 -1.56
C GLY A 361 13.94 -0.48 -0.04
N GLY A 362 14.13 0.73 0.47
CA GLY A 362 14.24 0.94 1.93
C GLY A 362 13.03 0.43 2.71
N ALA A 363 11.84 0.47 2.11
CA ALA A 363 10.68 -0.28 2.60
C ALA A 363 10.45 -1.57 1.79
N ILE A 364 10.39 -1.48 0.46
CA ILE A 364 9.92 -2.57 -0.39
C ILE A 364 10.89 -2.81 -1.54
N TYR A 365 11.29 -4.06 -1.71
CA TYR A 365 11.96 -4.55 -2.89
C TYR A 365 11.01 -5.48 -3.67
N ILE A 366 10.91 -5.27 -4.98
CA ILE A 366 10.09 -6.07 -5.88
C ILE A 366 10.92 -6.52 -7.08
N GLU A 367 10.92 -7.83 -7.29
CA GLU A 367 11.48 -8.48 -8.48
C GLU A 367 10.41 -9.41 -9.10
N GLY A 368 10.00 -9.13 -10.34
CA GLY A 368 9.07 -9.98 -11.07
C GLY A 368 8.12 -9.25 -12.03
N ASN A 369 7.45 -10.03 -12.89
CA ASN A 369 6.69 -9.48 -14.03
C ASN A 369 5.18 -9.39 -13.79
N GLY A 370 4.75 -9.59 -12.55
CA GLY A 370 3.33 -9.57 -12.17
C GLY A 370 2.66 -8.20 -12.26
N GLU A 371 1.37 -8.16 -11.94
CA GLU A 371 0.66 -6.89 -11.74
C GLU A 371 0.97 -6.35 -10.35
N ILE A 372 1.50 -5.13 -10.29
CA ILE A 372 1.86 -4.45 -9.05
C ILE A 372 0.92 -3.26 -8.86
N SER A 373 0.26 -3.17 -7.71
CA SER A 373 -0.65 -2.07 -7.40
C SER A 373 -0.42 -1.50 -6.00
N PHE A 374 -0.29 -0.19 -5.93
CA PHE A 374 -0.23 0.60 -4.70
C PHE A 374 -1.36 1.62 -4.71
N SER A 375 -2.14 1.68 -3.63
CA SER A 375 -3.25 2.63 -3.53
C SER A 375 -3.39 3.21 -2.13
N SER A 376 -3.52 4.53 -2.01
CA SER A 376 -3.79 5.21 -0.73
C SER A 376 -2.76 4.90 0.37
N SER A 377 -1.51 4.64 0.01
CA SER A 377 -0.45 4.26 0.95
C SER A 377 0.47 5.42 1.26
N THR A 378 1.17 5.36 2.40
CA THR A 378 2.14 6.39 2.81
C THR A 378 3.49 5.75 3.13
N PHE A 379 4.55 6.33 2.59
CA PHE A 379 5.95 6.00 2.89
C PHE A 379 6.59 7.24 3.51
N THR A 380 7.12 7.12 4.72
CA THR A 380 7.74 8.23 5.45
C THR A 380 9.07 7.80 6.04
N GLU A 381 10.12 8.56 5.74
CA GLU A 381 11.47 8.33 6.30
C GLU A 381 12.01 6.92 6.01
N CYS A 382 11.64 6.33 4.87
CA CYS A 382 12.19 5.05 4.42
C CYS A 382 13.55 5.25 3.78
N GLN A 383 14.50 4.33 4.03
CA GLN A 383 15.90 4.53 3.67
C GLN A 383 16.54 3.29 3.05
N ALA A 384 17.18 3.46 1.90
CA ALA A 384 18.01 2.44 1.26
C ALA A 384 19.48 2.84 1.41
N PHE A 385 20.22 2.13 2.26
CA PHE A 385 21.64 2.32 2.51
C PHE A 385 22.43 1.13 1.97
N GLY A 386 23.22 1.37 0.92
CA GLY A 386 24.30 0.47 0.54
C GLY A 386 25.65 1.14 0.77
N LEU A 387 26.71 0.38 1.08
CA LEU A 387 28.04 0.98 1.17
C LEU A 387 28.49 1.57 -0.17
N GLN A 388 28.09 0.98 -1.30
CA GLN A 388 28.42 1.46 -2.64
C GLN A 388 27.20 2.04 -3.35
N ILE A 389 26.09 1.29 -3.36
CA ILE A 389 24.92 1.61 -4.18
C ILE A 389 23.67 1.69 -3.31
N GLY A 390 22.96 2.82 -3.34
CA GLY A 390 21.64 2.98 -2.73
C GLY A 390 20.57 3.21 -3.79
N GLN A 391 19.49 2.43 -3.81
CA GLN A 391 18.44 2.56 -4.83
C GLN A 391 17.04 2.48 -4.22
N GLY A 392 16.15 3.39 -4.62
CA GLY A 392 14.73 3.34 -4.23
C GLY A 392 14.54 3.48 -2.73
N GLY A 393 14.72 4.69 -2.20
CA GLY A 393 14.72 4.91 -0.73
C GLY A 393 13.48 4.38 -0.01
N ALA A 394 12.32 4.35 -0.67
CA ALA A 394 11.16 3.58 -0.24
C ALA A 394 10.96 2.29 -1.05
N ILE A 395 10.91 2.39 -2.39
CA ILE A 395 10.53 1.27 -3.25
C ILE A 395 11.58 1.07 -4.34
N TYR A 396 12.02 -0.18 -4.51
CA TYR A 396 12.75 -0.64 -5.68
C TYR A 396 11.86 -1.62 -6.47
N ILE A 397 11.69 -1.38 -7.76
CA ILE A 397 10.95 -2.26 -8.68
C ILE A 397 11.84 -2.65 -9.85
N GLU A 398 11.96 -3.95 -10.07
CA GLU A 398 12.55 -4.54 -11.26
C GLU A 398 11.58 -5.57 -11.84
N GLY A 399 11.05 -5.26 -13.02
CA GLY A 399 9.99 -6.09 -13.59
C GLY A 399 9.35 -5.49 -14.83
N ASP A 400 8.86 -6.36 -15.68
CA ASP A 400 8.38 -6.01 -17.01
C ASP A 400 6.84 -5.97 -17.14
N GLY A 401 6.16 -6.08 -15.99
CA GLY A 401 4.71 -6.16 -15.82
C GLY A 401 3.98 -4.82 -15.89
N LYS A 402 2.83 -4.74 -15.22
CA LYS A 402 2.02 -3.51 -15.11
C LYS A 402 2.08 -2.99 -13.70
N HIS A 403 2.52 -1.74 -13.54
CA HIS A 403 2.71 -1.14 -12.22
C HIS A 403 1.79 0.08 -12.09
N TRP A 404 0.90 0.06 -11.10
CA TRP A 404 -0.06 1.13 -10.84
C TRP A 404 0.12 1.69 -9.45
N ILE A 405 0.44 2.97 -9.37
CA ILE A 405 0.61 3.69 -8.10
C ILE A 405 -0.39 4.83 -8.08
N SER A 406 -1.27 4.83 -7.10
CA SER A 406 -2.36 5.80 -7.03
C SER A 406 -2.60 6.35 -5.63
N SER A 407 -2.83 7.65 -5.50
CA SER A 407 -3.14 8.28 -4.21
C SER A 407 -2.10 8.00 -3.12
N THR A 408 -0.83 7.79 -3.50
CA THR A 408 0.25 7.41 -2.59
C THR A 408 1.11 8.62 -2.25
N THR A 409 1.60 8.69 -1.01
CA THR A 409 2.54 9.74 -0.58
C THR A 409 3.89 9.15 -0.21
N PHE A 410 4.96 9.76 -0.71
CA PHE A 410 6.34 9.51 -0.31
C PHE A 410 6.90 10.79 0.32
N LYS A 411 7.38 10.70 1.56
CA LYS A 411 7.89 11.84 2.33
C LYS A 411 9.23 11.50 2.97
N GLU A 412 10.23 12.35 2.75
CA GLU A 412 11.54 12.26 3.43
C GLU A 412 12.23 10.90 3.24
N CYS A 413 12.00 10.25 2.10
CA CYS A 413 12.68 9.01 1.74
C CYS A 413 14.10 9.31 1.22
N LEU A 414 15.03 8.38 1.49
CA LEU A 414 16.45 8.53 1.19
C LEU A 414 17.03 7.30 0.50
N ALA A 415 17.69 7.50 -0.63
CA ALA A 415 18.65 6.54 -1.19
C ALA A 415 20.07 7.06 -0.93
N SER A 416 20.97 6.20 -0.45
CA SER A 416 22.36 6.59 -0.18
C SER A 416 23.36 5.47 -0.46
N GLY A 417 24.43 5.83 -1.17
CA GLY A 417 25.59 4.97 -1.46
C GLY A 417 26.84 5.81 -1.67
N LYS A 418 28.04 5.22 -1.62
CA LYS A 418 29.30 5.96 -1.88
C LYS A 418 29.62 6.13 -3.36
N GLU A 419 29.07 5.27 -4.21
CA GLU A 419 29.34 5.27 -5.64
C GLU A 419 28.11 5.76 -6.40
N ASN A 420 26.95 5.13 -6.18
CA ASN A 420 25.71 5.48 -6.86
C ASN A 420 24.56 5.65 -5.85
N SER A 421 23.66 6.59 -6.13
CA SER A 421 22.41 6.73 -5.40
C SER A 421 21.29 7.11 -6.35
N GLU A 422 20.23 6.29 -6.42
CA GLU A 422 19.23 6.44 -7.47
C GLU A 422 17.81 6.33 -6.92
N GLY A 423 16.94 7.29 -7.26
CA GLY A 423 15.54 7.25 -6.89
C GLY A 423 15.34 7.43 -5.39
N GLY A 424 15.48 8.66 -4.89
CA GLY A 424 15.44 8.92 -3.44
C GLY A 424 14.17 8.44 -2.74
N SER A 425 13.04 8.38 -3.45
CA SER A 425 11.86 7.61 -3.03
C SER A 425 11.71 6.28 -3.77
N MET A 426 11.84 6.31 -5.10
CA MET A 426 11.50 5.16 -5.92
C MET A 426 12.51 4.95 -7.04
N TYR A 427 12.95 3.71 -7.20
CA TYR A 427 13.67 3.24 -8.37
C TYR A 427 12.77 2.26 -9.13
N SER A 428 12.62 2.44 -10.43
CA SER A 428 11.77 1.59 -11.25
C SER A 428 12.40 1.28 -12.60
N LYS A 429 12.67 -0.01 -12.80
CA LYS A 429 13.22 -0.58 -14.03
C LYS A 429 12.19 -1.49 -14.71
N GLY A 430 11.90 -1.21 -15.98
CA GLY A 430 10.98 -1.98 -16.81
C GLY A 430 9.49 -1.66 -16.63
N GLY A 431 8.66 -2.39 -17.38
CA GLY A 431 7.21 -2.43 -17.19
C GLY A 431 6.41 -1.23 -17.71
N GLN A 432 5.07 -1.38 -17.73
CA GLN A 432 4.14 -0.29 -18.02
C GLN A 432 3.71 0.37 -16.70
N ASN A 433 4.19 1.58 -16.47
CA ASN A 433 4.04 2.28 -15.19
C ASN A 433 3.00 3.41 -15.28
N LYS A 434 2.00 3.41 -14.38
CA LYS A 434 1.06 4.53 -14.25
C LYS A 434 1.03 5.07 -12.83
N LEU A 435 1.37 6.34 -12.70
CA LEU A 435 1.34 7.08 -11.45
C LEU A 435 0.19 8.10 -11.50
N SER A 436 -0.69 8.08 -10.50
CA SER A 436 -1.85 8.98 -10.47
C SER A 436 -2.14 9.53 -9.07
N SER A 437 -2.38 10.84 -8.94
CA SER A 437 -2.65 11.46 -7.63
C SER A 437 -1.58 11.17 -6.57
N THR A 438 -0.33 11.00 -6.99
CA THR A 438 0.80 10.62 -6.13
C THR A 438 1.60 11.85 -5.75
N THR A 439 2.11 11.91 -4.52
CA THR A 439 2.95 13.01 -4.04
C THR A 439 4.32 12.50 -3.59
N PHE A 440 5.38 13.12 -4.10
CA PHE A 440 6.75 12.96 -3.64
C PHE A 440 7.21 14.26 -2.98
N LYS A 441 7.64 14.18 -1.72
CA LYS A 441 8.04 15.34 -0.93
C LYS A 441 9.35 15.08 -0.20
N GLN A 442 10.27 16.05 -0.30
CA GLN A 442 11.52 16.05 0.47
C GLN A 442 12.34 14.75 0.29
N SER A 443 12.27 14.15 -0.91
CA SER A 443 13.01 12.92 -1.20
C SER A 443 14.44 13.25 -1.62
N LEU A 444 15.39 12.40 -1.25
CA LEU A 444 16.81 12.66 -1.46
C LEU A 444 17.50 11.43 -2.05
N ALA A 445 18.18 11.60 -3.18
CA ALA A 445 19.25 10.71 -3.62
C ALA A 445 20.58 11.38 -3.31
N PHE A 446 21.44 10.72 -2.53
CA PHE A 446 22.66 11.31 -1.99
C PHE A 446 23.85 10.35 -2.07
N ILE A 447 25.01 10.86 -2.48
CA ILE A 447 26.26 10.12 -2.38
C ILE A 447 26.91 10.40 -1.03
N SER A 448 26.95 9.38 -0.15
CA SER A 448 27.64 9.51 1.14
C SER A 448 29.15 9.60 0.91
N GLU A 449 29.82 10.55 1.59
CA GLU A 449 31.25 10.83 1.41
C GLU A 449 32.08 9.55 1.23
N SER A 450 32.72 9.44 0.06
CA SER A 450 33.73 8.43 -0.18
C SER A 450 34.92 8.73 0.75
N GLN A 451 35.46 7.73 1.45
CA GLN A 451 36.61 7.94 2.35
C GLN A 451 37.89 8.39 1.61
N SER A 452 37.84 8.51 0.29
CA SER A 452 38.90 9.06 -0.54
C SER A 452 38.82 10.59 -0.57
N SER A 453 39.46 11.23 0.41
CA SER A 453 40.11 12.55 0.29
C SER A 453 39.33 13.66 -0.44
N GLN A 454 38.73 14.57 0.35
CA GLN A 454 38.29 15.98 0.16
C GLN A 454 38.27 16.72 -1.20
N SER A 455 38.74 16.20 -2.33
CA SER A 455 39.07 17.03 -3.50
C SER A 455 38.01 17.17 -4.58
N ASN A 456 36.83 16.53 -4.53
CA ASN A 456 35.75 16.77 -5.52
C ASN A 456 34.35 16.29 -5.04
N ILE A 457 33.82 16.87 -3.96
CA ILE A 457 32.44 16.58 -3.51
C ILE A 457 31.42 16.83 -4.66
N ASP A 458 31.69 17.81 -5.51
CA ASP A 458 30.86 18.18 -6.66
C ASP A 458 30.97 17.21 -7.86
N ALA A 459 32.02 16.39 -7.98
CA ALA A 459 32.05 15.36 -9.02
C ALA A 459 31.30 14.10 -8.55
N ASP A 460 31.38 13.80 -7.26
CA ASP A 460 30.84 12.56 -6.70
C ASP A 460 29.32 12.54 -6.68
N GLN A 461 28.64 13.66 -6.38
CA GLN A 461 27.15 13.66 -6.40
C GLN A 461 26.58 13.50 -7.83
N SER A 462 27.38 13.50 -8.90
CA SER A 462 26.86 13.36 -10.28
C SER A 462 26.15 12.02 -10.49
N LYS A 463 26.47 11.04 -9.65
CA LYS A 463 25.87 9.70 -9.59
C LYS A 463 24.69 9.61 -8.62
N ALA A 464 24.26 10.72 -8.04
CA ALA A 464 22.97 10.85 -7.37
C ALA A 464 21.90 11.21 -8.41
N LEU A 465 21.07 10.26 -8.81
CA LEU A 465 20.12 10.39 -9.92
C LEU A 465 18.67 10.29 -9.42
N GLY A 466 17.82 11.25 -9.77
CA GLY A 466 16.38 11.17 -9.50
C GLY A 466 16.05 11.33 -8.02
N GLY A 467 15.94 12.58 -7.55
CA GLY A 467 15.78 12.85 -6.12
C GLY A 467 14.49 12.27 -5.53
N ALA A 468 13.42 12.20 -6.34
CA ALA A 468 12.26 11.38 -6.02
C ALA A 468 12.26 10.05 -6.76
N LEU A 469 12.44 10.08 -8.08
CA LEU A 469 12.17 8.93 -8.95
C LEU A 469 13.28 8.74 -9.98
N MET A 470 13.82 7.51 -10.04
CA MET A 470 14.66 7.01 -11.12
C MET A 470 13.83 6.09 -12.02
N VAL A 471 13.86 6.35 -13.33
CA VAL A 471 13.13 5.60 -14.35
C VAL A 471 14.10 4.99 -15.36
N VAL A 472 13.99 3.67 -15.52
CA VAL A 472 14.81 2.88 -16.45
C VAL A 472 13.89 1.95 -17.25
N ASP A 473 14.06 1.89 -18.56
CA ASP A 473 13.42 0.96 -19.49
C ASP A 473 11.88 0.91 -19.43
N TRP A 474 11.23 2.03 -19.10
CA TRP A 474 9.77 2.06 -19.04
C TRP A 474 9.13 1.78 -20.42
N LYS A 475 8.05 0.98 -20.41
CA LYS A 475 7.33 0.58 -21.61
C LYS A 475 6.37 1.64 -22.12
N SER A 476 6.04 1.54 -23.41
CA SER A 476 5.02 2.40 -24.03
C SER A 476 3.68 2.33 -23.28
N GLY A 477 2.98 3.47 -23.23
CA GLY A 477 1.75 3.60 -22.45
C GLY A 477 1.97 3.85 -20.96
N SER A 478 3.21 4.09 -20.52
CA SER A 478 3.51 4.63 -19.19
C SER A 478 3.12 6.10 -19.08
N SER A 479 2.65 6.52 -17.89
CA SER A 479 2.12 7.88 -17.71
C SER A 479 2.07 8.37 -16.26
N PHE A 480 2.08 9.69 -16.12
CA PHE A 480 1.85 10.42 -14.88
C PHE A 480 0.57 11.26 -15.02
N SER A 481 -0.29 11.23 -14.00
CA SER A 481 -1.50 12.07 -13.97
C SER A 481 -1.72 12.68 -12.59
N SER A 482 -1.80 14.00 -12.47
CA SER A 482 -2.02 14.67 -11.17
C SER A 482 -0.95 14.31 -10.11
N VAL A 483 0.31 14.23 -10.53
CA VAL A 483 1.45 13.88 -9.65
C VAL A 483 2.17 15.15 -9.20
N GLN A 484 2.69 15.15 -7.98
CA GLN A 484 3.43 16.29 -7.41
C GLN A 484 4.82 15.87 -6.94
N PHE A 485 5.82 16.67 -7.28
CA PHE A 485 7.21 16.56 -6.84
C PHE A 485 7.60 17.86 -6.16
N THR A 486 7.88 17.81 -4.86
CA THR A 486 8.16 19.00 -4.06
C THR A 486 9.43 18.84 -3.24
N THR A 487 10.37 19.78 -3.36
CA THR A 487 11.59 19.85 -2.53
C THR A 487 12.44 18.58 -2.59
N CYS A 488 12.44 17.87 -3.72
CA CYS A 488 13.27 16.70 -3.92
C CYS A 488 14.66 17.09 -4.44
N VAL A 489 15.69 16.33 -4.07
CA VAL A 489 17.10 16.68 -4.30
C VAL A 489 17.89 15.48 -4.82
N ALA A 490 18.71 15.70 -5.84
CA ALA A 490 19.70 14.77 -6.38
C ALA A 490 20.83 15.56 -7.06
N GLY A 491 21.87 14.89 -7.54
CA GLY A 491 22.88 15.52 -8.40
C GLY A 491 22.34 15.89 -9.76
N SER A 492 21.55 14.99 -10.35
CA SER A 492 20.83 15.17 -11.62
C SER A 492 19.38 14.74 -11.47
N GLY A 493 18.44 15.50 -12.03
CA GLY A 493 17.02 15.12 -11.97
C GLY A 493 16.44 15.27 -10.55
N GLY A 494 16.38 16.49 -10.00
CA GLY A 494 15.97 16.73 -8.61
C GLY A 494 14.60 16.12 -8.27
N GLY A 495 13.63 16.24 -9.16
CA GLY A 495 12.39 15.47 -9.13
C GLY A 495 12.58 14.08 -9.73
N ILE A 496 12.80 14.03 -11.05
CA ILE A 496 12.85 12.78 -11.82
C ILE A 496 14.12 12.70 -12.65
N TYR A 497 14.72 11.52 -12.72
CA TYR A 497 15.71 11.16 -13.73
C TYR A 497 15.14 10.05 -14.64
N LEU A 498 15.05 10.31 -15.93
CA LEU A 498 14.59 9.38 -16.96
C LEU A 498 15.80 8.89 -17.78
N ALA A 499 16.31 7.70 -17.45
CA ALA A 499 17.41 7.10 -18.18
C ALA A 499 16.95 6.54 -19.53
N SER A 500 15.90 5.72 -19.54
CA SER A 500 15.44 5.07 -20.76
C SER A 500 13.94 4.78 -20.74
N ALA A 501 13.34 4.77 -21.93
CA ALA A 501 11.96 4.34 -22.16
C ALA A 501 11.81 3.87 -23.61
N SER A 502 11.06 2.79 -23.84
CA SER A 502 10.76 2.27 -25.19
C SER A 502 9.65 3.05 -25.91
N GLY A 503 9.06 4.05 -25.26
CA GLY A 503 8.08 4.94 -25.85
C GLY A 503 7.93 6.23 -25.06
N ARG A 504 7.16 7.16 -25.62
CA ARG A 504 6.93 8.47 -25.01
C ARG A 504 6.09 8.34 -23.73
N ILE A 505 6.63 8.82 -22.62
CA ILE A 505 5.98 8.90 -21.33
C ILE A 505 5.11 10.15 -21.29
N LYS A 506 3.81 9.98 -20.99
CA LYS A 506 2.85 11.09 -20.90
C LYS A 506 2.81 11.66 -19.48
N PHE A 507 2.97 12.97 -19.35
CA PHE A 507 2.77 13.73 -18.12
C PHE A 507 1.54 14.60 -18.27
N GLU A 508 0.55 14.43 -17.41
CA GLU A 508 -0.70 15.18 -17.45
C GLU A 508 -1.00 15.81 -16.09
N VAL A 509 -1.05 17.15 -16.04
CA VAL A 509 -1.32 17.89 -14.79
C VAL A 509 -0.29 17.54 -13.70
N VAL A 510 0.99 17.53 -14.05
CA VAL A 510 2.08 17.23 -13.11
C VAL A 510 2.71 18.53 -12.61
N SER A 511 2.97 18.61 -11.30
CA SER A 511 3.59 19.79 -10.67
C SER A 511 4.98 19.47 -10.12
N PHE A 512 5.97 20.29 -10.50
CA PHE A 512 7.33 20.26 -9.99
C PHE A 512 7.65 21.57 -9.28
N LYS A 513 7.88 21.51 -7.97
CA LYS A 513 8.10 22.67 -7.12
C LYS A 513 9.36 22.55 -6.29
N GLU A 514 10.23 23.56 -6.35
CA GLU A 514 11.38 23.70 -5.44
C GLU A 514 12.32 22.48 -5.43
N ASN A 515 12.40 21.74 -6.53
CA ASN A 515 13.30 20.59 -6.64
C ASN A 515 14.69 21.04 -7.10
N THR A 516 15.74 20.36 -6.64
CA THR A 516 17.14 20.77 -6.86
C THR A 516 17.97 19.65 -7.48
N ALA A 517 18.62 19.94 -8.60
CA ALA A 517 19.73 19.17 -9.15
C ALA A 517 21.04 19.89 -8.78
N SER A 518 21.84 19.29 -7.90
CA SER A 518 22.97 19.98 -7.25
C SER A 518 24.25 20.06 -8.07
N ILE A 519 24.35 19.32 -9.18
CA ILE A 519 25.53 19.34 -10.06
C ILE A 519 25.15 19.58 -11.51
N ALA A 520 24.10 18.91 -11.99
CA ALA A 520 23.67 18.98 -13.37
C ALA A 520 22.32 19.71 -13.49
N GLY A 521 21.65 19.51 -14.63
CA GLY A 521 20.34 20.06 -14.87
C GLY A 521 19.18 19.21 -14.41
N GLY A 522 17.99 19.71 -14.70
CA GLY A 522 16.74 19.02 -14.49
C GLY A 522 16.32 19.05 -13.03
N GLY A 523 16.32 20.22 -12.39
CA GLY A 523 15.76 20.37 -11.05
C GLY A 523 14.37 19.73 -10.99
N GLY A 524 13.52 19.97 -12.00
CA GLY A 524 12.29 19.20 -12.23
C GLY A 524 12.53 17.81 -12.80
N ILE A 525 12.94 17.74 -14.07
CA ILE A 525 13.14 16.50 -14.84
C ILE A 525 14.48 16.56 -15.57
N TYR A 526 15.28 15.51 -15.40
CA TYR A 526 16.35 15.15 -16.30
C TYR A 526 15.88 13.99 -17.18
N ALA A 527 16.11 14.06 -18.49
CA ALA A 527 15.83 12.98 -19.42
C ALA A 527 16.99 12.76 -20.38
N GLN A 528 17.24 11.52 -20.78
CA GLN A 528 18.31 11.27 -21.75
C GLN A 528 17.95 11.91 -23.11
N ASP A 529 16.77 11.63 -23.65
CA ASP A 529 16.29 12.10 -24.95
C ASP A 529 14.97 12.89 -24.84
N THR A 530 14.83 13.96 -25.63
CA THR A 530 13.58 14.73 -25.82
C THR A 530 12.38 13.88 -26.25
N LYS A 531 12.57 12.80 -27.02
CA LYS A 531 11.49 11.91 -27.48
C LYS A 531 10.82 11.14 -26.35
N MET A 532 11.46 11.06 -25.18
CA MET A 532 10.97 10.27 -24.04
C MET A 532 9.76 10.90 -23.35
N ILE A 533 9.49 12.20 -23.50
CA ILE A 533 8.45 12.87 -22.71
C ILE A 533 7.39 13.59 -23.56
N TYR A 534 6.16 13.62 -23.03
CA TYR A 534 5.08 14.48 -23.49
C TYR A 534 4.44 15.19 -22.30
N LEU A 535 4.64 16.51 -22.19
CA LEU A 535 4.16 17.34 -21.10
C LEU A 535 2.83 18.02 -21.48
N ARG A 536 1.78 17.75 -20.72
CA ARG A 536 0.45 18.31 -20.91
C ARG A 536 -0.06 18.96 -19.62
N TYR A 537 -0.28 20.26 -19.64
CA TYR A 537 -0.75 21.00 -18.45
C TYR A 537 0.16 20.89 -17.24
N CYS A 538 1.47 20.71 -17.45
CA CYS A 538 2.43 20.62 -16.36
C CYS A 538 2.85 22.01 -15.86
N THR A 539 3.18 22.10 -14.58
CA THR A 539 3.61 23.34 -13.94
C THR A 539 4.95 23.16 -13.25
N PHE A 540 5.87 24.08 -13.50
CA PHE A 540 7.17 24.12 -12.86
C PHE A 540 7.33 25.43 -12.07
N SER A 541 7.93 25.39 -10.88
CA SER A 541 8.12 26.58 -10.06
C SER A 541 9.28 26.45 -9.08
N GLY A 542 10.25 27.34 -9.17
CA GLY A 542 11.36 27.43 -8.22
C GLY A 542 12.29 26.22 -8.23
N ASN A 543 12.27 25.40 -9.30
CA ASN A 543 13.24 24.33 -9.45
C ASN A 543 14.61 24.93 -9.79
N GLN A 544 15.67 24.22 -9.43
CA GLN A 544 17.05 24.70 -9.57
C GLN A 544 17.92 23.58 -10.15
N GLY A 545 18.63 23.86 -11.22
CA GLY A 545 19.77 23.09 -11.72
C GLY A 545 21.03 23.90 -11.47
N TYR A 546 22.05 23.29 -10.88
CA TYR A 546 23.24 24.02 -10.47
C TYR A 546 24.23 24.19 -11.63
N GLY A 547 24.33 25.40 -12.16
CA GLY A 547 25.26 25.77 -13.23
C GLY A 547 24.56 26.56 -14.34
N ASN A 548 25.28 27.49 -14.95
CA ASN A 548 24.71 28.39 -15.98
C ASN A 548 24.37 27.66 -17.29
N GLU A 549 24.85 26.42 -17.46
CA GLU A 549 24.71 25.60 -18.67
C GLU A 549 23.64 24.51 -18.50
N TYR A 550 22.74 24.64 -17.52
CA TYR A 550 21.79 23.59 -17.20
C TYR A 550 20.38 24.10 -16.98
N GLY A 551 19.40 23.37 -17.53
CA GLY A 551 18.00 23.70 -17.39
C GLY A 551 17.50 23.48 -15.96
N ASN A 552 16.92 24.51 -15.34
CA ASN A 552 16.35 24.46 -14.00
C ASN A 552 15.14 23.51 -13.92
N ASP A 553 14.30 23.46 -14.96
CA ASP A 553 13.11 22.62 -14.98
C ASP A 553 13.34 21.35 -15.79
N LEU A 554 13.80 21.48 -17.02
CA LEU A 554 14.02 20.38 -17.96
C LEU A 554 15.46 20.39 -18.45
N HIS A 555 16.11 19.23 -18.38
CA HIS A 555 17.41 19.01 -19.01
C HIS A 555 17.39 17.73 -19.85
N PHE A 556 17.96 17.82 -21.05
CA PHE A 556 18.12 16.71 -21.98
C PHE A 556 19.59 16.50 -22.32
N SER A 557 20.08 15.26 -22.24
CA SER A 557 21.46 14.94 -22.64
C SER A 557 21.65 14.83 -24.15
N GLU A 558 20.57 14.64 -24.91
CA GLU A 558 20.60 14.60 -26.36
C GLU A 558 19.24 15.02 -26.95
N LEU A 559 19.28 15.42 -28.21
CA LEU A 559 18.06 15.77 -28.95
C LEU A 559 17.27 14.53 -29.40
N GLY A 560 17.98 13.41 -29.63
CA GLY A 560 17.42 12.13 -30.07
C GLY A 560 16.87 12.07 -31.48
N VAL A 561 17.09 13.09 -32.31
CA VAL A 561 16.70 13.08 -33.72
C VAL A 561 17.95 12.95 -34.60
N GLU A 562 18.01 11.89 -35.42
CA GLU A 562 19.08 11.67 -36.40
C GLU A 562 18.88 12.54 -37.65
N THR A 563 18.83 13.86 -37.48
CA THR A 563 18.75 14.79 -38.62
C THR A 563 19.72 15.94 -38.42
N GLU A 564 20.41 16.33 -39.50
CA GLU A 564 21.35 17.45 -39.49
C GLU A 564 20.65 18.80 -39.22
N GLN A 565 19.34 18.89 -39.50
CA GLN A 565 18.55 20.11 -39.34
C GLN A 565 17.23 19.80 -38.63
N PRO A 566 17.26 19.64 -37.29
CA PRO A 566 16.07 19.34 -36.54
C PRO A 566 15.10 20.51 -36.55
N ASP A 567 13.82 20.23 -36.85
CA ASP A 567 12.74 21.21 -36.68
C ASP A 567 12.44 21.37 -35.18
N MET A 568 13.16 22.27 -34.54
CA MET A 568 13.04 22.56 -33.11
C MET A 568 11.62 23.00 -32.71
N LEU A 569 10.87 23.63 -33.63
CA LEU A 569 9.49 24.04 -33.37
C LEU A 569 8.56 22.82 -33.35
N GLN A 570 8.77 21.87 -34.26
CA GLN A 570 8.02 20.61 -34.26
C GLN A 570 8.35 19.77 -33.02
N ILE A 571 9.62 19.66 -32.64
CA ILE A 571 10.05 18.98 -31.40
C ILE A 571 9.37 19.62 -30.18
N LYS A 572 9.38 20.95 -30.07
CA LYS A 572 8.67 21.68 -29.01
C LYS A 572 7.17 21.32 -28.97
N LYS A 573 6.49 21.33 -30.12
CA LYS A 573 5.04 21.02 -30.20
C LYS A 573 4.73 19.57 -29.82
N ASP A 574 5.62 18.65 -30.19
CA ASP A 574 5.45 17.23 -29.90
C ASP A 574 5.76 16.88 -28.44
N MET A 575 6.57 17.69 -27.77
CA MET A 575 7.02 17.48 -26.40
C MET A 575 6.20 18.27 -25.38
N ILE A 576 5.82 19.52 -25.66
CA ILE A 576 5.23 20.45 -24.69
C ILE A 576 3.90 20.98 -25.22
N TYR A 577 2.83 20.68 -24.48
CA TYR A 577 1.50 21.22 -24.72
C TYR A 577 0.95 21.91 -23.48
N ARG A 578 0.76 23.23 -23.57
CA ARG A 578 0.19 24.05 -22.48
C ARG A 578 0.82 23.76 -21.13
N SER A 579 2.14 23.69 -21.07
CA SER A 579 2.89 23.61 -19.81
C SER A 579 3.62 24.93 -19.57
N LYS A 580 3.86 25.28 -18.31
CA LYS A 580 4.42 26.59 -17.92
C LYS A 580 5.42 26.48 -16.78
N SER A 581 6.30 27.48 -16.67
CA SER A 581 7.29 27.56 -15.61
C SER A 581 7.46 28.96 -15.03
N LYS A 582 7.61 29.04 -13.70
CA LYS A 582 8.03 30.23 -12.95
C LYS A 582 9.45 30.13 -12.41
N SER A 583 10.22 29.13 -12.83
CA SER A 583 11.62 29.00 -12.44
C SER A 583 12.49 30.03 -13.18
N VAL A 584 13.70 30.25 -12.66
CA VAL A 584 14.71 31.14 -13.26
C VAL A 584 15.22 30.51 -14.56
N GLU A 585 15.72 31.32 -15.49
CA GLU A 585 16.36 30.82 -16.72
C GLU A 585 17.79 30.28 -16.44
N PRO A 586 18.29 29.33 -17.26
CA PRO A 586 17.57 28.66 -18.34
C PRO A 586 16.59 27.62 -17.80
N ARG A 587 15.33 27.63 -18.26
CA ARG A 587 14.30 26.67 -17.83
C ARG A 587 14.45 25.31 -18.50
N VAL A 588 14.77 25.34 -19.79
CA VAL A 588 14.94 24.17 -20.65
C VAL A 588 16.32 24.21 -21.27
N TYR A 589 17.05 23.08 -21.20
CA TYR A 589 18.36 22.94 -21.80
C TYR A 589 18.48 21.60 -22.53
N ILE A 590 19.07 21.61 -23.71
CA ILE A 590 19.39 20.41 -24.48
C ILE A 590 20.90 20.45 -24.74
N ALA A 591 21.62 19.39 -24.36
CA ALA A 591 23.05 19.31 -24.66
C ALA A 591 23.31 19.43 -26.17
N ASP A 592 24.45 20.01 -26.53
CA ASP A 592 24.88 20.36 -27.89
C ASP A 592 24.03 21.40 -28.64
N VAL A 593 22.80 21.69 -28.19
CA VAL A 593 21.95 22.76 -28.74
C VAL A 593 21.97 24.01 -27.87
N GLY A 594 22.06 23.84 -26.54
CA GLY A 594 22.07 24.92 -25.56
C GLY A 594 20.68 25.25 -24.98
N PRO A 595 20.53 26.43 -24.34
CA PRO A 595 19.29 26.82 -23.67
C PRO A 595 18.15 27.09 -24.67
N GLN A 596 16.97 26.57 -24.38
CA GLN A 596 15.78 26.69 -25.21
C GLN A 596 14.80 27.72 -24.63
N ILE A 597 15.06 28.99 -24.95
CA ILE A 597 14.25 30.12 -24.49
C ILE A 597 12.81 29.97 -25.03
N ASP A 598 11.82 30.35 -24.22
CA ASP A 598 10.38 30.31 -24.53
C ASP A 598 9.76 28.91 -24.69
N TRP A 599 10.48 27.82 -24.44
CA TRP A 599 9.89 26.47 -24.49
C TRP A 599 8.88 26.22 -23.37
N LEU A 600 9.14 26.80 -22.19
CA LEU A 600 8.23 26.82 -21.05
C LEU A 600 7.96 28.29 -20.66
N PRO A 601 6.91 28.92 -21.22
CA PRO A 601 6.56 30.29 -20.84
C PRO A 601 6.05 30.35 -19.40
N ASP A 602 6.04 31.53 -18.80
CA ASP A 602 5.52 31.77 -17.45
C ASP A 602 3.98 31.87 -17.40
N HIS A 603 3.35 32.12 -18.55
CA HIS A 603 1.91 32.15 -18.79
C HIS A 603 1.55 31.40 -20.07
N TYR A 604 0.31 30.93 -20.22
CA TYR A 604 -0.10 30.31 -21.48
C TYR A 604 -0.22 31.33 -22.60
N GLU A 605 0.11 30.93 -23.83
CA GLU A 605 -0.27 31.69 -25.03
C GLU A 605 -1.80 31.85 -25.06
N GLY A 606 -2.26 33.09 -24.85
CA GLY A 606 -3.67 33.44 -24.74
C GLY A 606 -4.21 33.62 -23.32
N GLU A 607 -3.46 33.25 -22.27
CA GLU A 607 -3.74 33.77 -20.92
C GLU A 607 -3.33 35.24 -20.90
N TRP A 608 -4.31 36.12 -20.80
CA TRP A 608 -4.06 37.55 -20.66
C TRP A 608 -3.26 37.74 -19.38
N PRO A 609 -2.09 38.41 -19.43
CA PRO A 609 -1.36 38.70 -18.21
C PRO A 609 -2.30 39.40 -17.23
N VAL A 610 -2.12 39.20 -15.92
CA VAL A 610 -3.09 39.63 -14.91
C VAL A 610 -3.45 41.11 -15.07
N TRP A 611 -2.49 41.96 -15.42
CA TRP A 611 -2.74 43.39 -15.71
C TRP A 611 -3.65 43.61 -16.92
N ALA A 612 -3.55 42.80 -17.97
CA ALA A 612 -4.40 42.89 -19.16
C ALA A 612 -5.81 42.38 -18.85
N SER A 613 -5.92 41.31 -18.06
CA SER A 613 -7.21 40.85 -17.53
C SER A 613 -7.88 41.94 -16.69
N VAL A 614 -7.13 42.56 -15.77
CA VAL A 614 -7.60 43.69 -14.95
C VAL A 614 -7.95 44.90 -15.82
N ALA A 615 -7.16 45.21 -16.85
CA ALA A 615 -7.46 46.30 -17.78
C ALA A 615 -8.74 46.03 -18.58
N ALA A 616 -8.93 44.81 -19.09
CA ALA A 616 -10.15 44.40 -19.77
C ALA A 616 -11.37 44.50 -18.84
N ILE A 617 -11.26 44.02 -17.59
CA ILE A 617 -12.29 44.16 -16.58
C ILE A 617 -12.59 45.64 -16.31
N ASN A 618 -11.57 46.48 -16.14
CA ASN A 618 -11.75 47.93 -15.94
C ASN A 618 -12.40 48.61 -17.13
N VAL A 619 -12.07 48.22 -18.36
CA VAL A 619 -12.75 48.72 -19.58
C VAL A 619 -14.21 48.29 -19.59
N VAL A 620 -14.51 47.03 -19.29
CA VAL A 620 -15.90 46.53 -19.21
C VAL A 620 -16.66 47.28 -18.11
N VAL A 621 -16.09 47.44 -16.92
CA VAL A 621 -16.69 48.19 -15.81
C VAL A 621 -16.89 49.66 -16.21
N TYR A 622 -15.92 50.30 -16.84
CA TYR A 622 -16.05 51.68 -17.33
C TYR A 622 -17.15 51.81 -18.37
N VAL A 623 -17.25 50.88 -19.33
CA VAL A 623 -18.31 50.86 -20.34
C VAL A 623 -19.67 50.66 -19.69
N VAL A 624 -19.80 49.73 -18.75
CA VAL A 624 -21.04 49.51 -17.99
C VAL A 624 -21.41 50.74 -17.17
N VAL A 625 -20.46 51.34 -16.45
CA VAL A 625 -20.70 52.57 -15.68
C VAL A 625 -21.09 53.72 -16.60
N ARG A 626 -20.44 53.89 -17.75
CA ARG A 626 -20.81 54.93 -18.73
C ARG A 626 -22.18 54.67 -19.35
N ALA A 627 -22.52 53.41 -19.63
CA ALA A 627 -23.85 53.04 -20.09
C ALA A 627 -24.91 53.34 -19.01
N VAL A 628 -24.62 53.05 -17.74
CA VAL A 628 -25.50 53.39 -16.61
C VAL A 628 -25.61 54.91 -16.44
N VAL A 629 -24.51 55.66 -16.52
CA VAL A 629 -24.52 57.13 -16.45
C VAL A 629 -25.32 57.70 -17.61
N HIS A 630 -25.12 57.23 -18.84
CA HIS A 630 -25.93 57.67 -19.98
C HIS A 630 -27.40 57.26 -19.86
N TYR A 631 -27.69 56.09 -19.29
CA TYR A 631 -29.05 55.69 -18.98
C TYR A 631 -29.68 56.60 -17.93
N VAL A 632 -28.95 56.96 -16.88
CA VAL A 632 -29.39 57.91 -15.85
C VAL A 632 -29.55 59.31 -16.44
N GLU A 633 -28.60 59.79 -17.25
CA GLU A 633 -28.70 61.08 -17.96
C GLU A 633 -29.89 61.08 -18.93
N TYR A 634 -30.16 59.96 -19.62
CA TYR A 634 -31.31 59.79 -20.49
C TYR A 634 -32.62 59.80 -19.69
N VAL A 635 -32.70 59.09 -18.56
CA VAL A 635 -33.86 59.11 -17.67
C VAL A 635 -34.06 60.48 -17.05
N VAL A 636 -32.99 61.15 -16.62
CA VAL A 636 -33.05 62.53 -16.09
C VAL A 636 -33.44 63.52 -17.20
N ALA A 637 -33.01 63.31 -18.44
CA ALA A 637 -33.45 64.10 -19.58
C ALA A 637 -34.91 63.83 -19.95
N GLU A 638 -35.40 62.60 -19.78
CA GLU A 638 -36.80 62.23 -19.96
C GLU A 638 -37.66 62.86 -18.85
N ASP A 639 -37.21 62.83 -17.60
CA ASP A 639 -37.85 63.52 -16.48
C ASP A 639 -37.81 65.05 -16.67
N ALA A 640 -36.70 65.61 -17.18
CA ALA A 640 -36.60 67.03 -17.52
C ALA A 640 -37.49 67.40 -18.71
N LEU A 641 -37.69 66.50 -19.67
CA LEU A 641 -38.63 66.66 -20.79
C LEU A 641 -40.07 66.56 -20.30
N ILE A 642 -40.39 65.66 -19.36
CA ILE A 642 -41.70 65.58 -18.70
C ILE A 642 -41.96 66.86 -17.90
N VAL A 643 -40.96 67.39 -17.18
CA VAL A 643 -41.05 68.69 -16.49
C VAL A 643 -41.19 69.83 -17.49
N ALA A 644 -40.46 69.84 -18.61
CA ALA A 644 -40.58 70.86 -19.66
C ALA A 644 -41.92 70.81 -20.40
N ILE A 645 -42.49 69.63 -20.64
CA ILE A 645 -43.84 69.43 -21.17
C ILE A 645 -44.88 69.89 -20.15
N THR A 646 -44.65 69.66 -18.85
CA THR A 646 -45.52 70.14 -17.77
C THR A 646 -45.46 71.67 -17.64
N VAL A 647 -44.29 72.29 -17.80
CA VAL A 647 -44.10 73.75 -17.83
C VAL A 647 -44.65 74.36 -19.12
N ALA A 648 -44.50 73.71 -20.28
CA ALA A 648 -45.08 74.14 -21.56
C ALA A 648 -46.60 73.99 -21.58
N SER A 649 -47.16 72.96 -20.94
CA SER A 649 -48.59 72.79 -20.68
C SER A 649 -49.14 73.92 -19.80
N ASN A 650 -48.40 74.29 -18.73
CA ASN A 650 -48.76 75.40 -17.86
C ASN A 650 -48.56 76.79 -18.52
N ALA A 651 -47.66 76.92 -19.49
CA ALA A 651 -47.49 78.12 -20.32
C ALA A 651 -48.57 78.23 -21.41
N ALA A 652 -48.98 77.12 -22.02
CA ALA A 652 -50.09 77.06 -22.98
C ALA A 652 -51.45 77.32 -22.30
N ALA A 653 -51.64 76.86 -21.06
CA ALA A 653 -52.83 77.16 -20.25
C ALA A 653 -52.98 78.66 -19.92
N ASN A 654 -51.88 79.41 -19.84
CA ASN A 654 -51.90 80.87 -19.63
C ASN A 654 -52.11 81.68 -20.93
N VAL A 655 -51.95 81.07 -22.11
CA VAL A 655 -52.24 81.71 -23.41
C VAL A 655 -53.70 81.45 -23.85
N VAL A 656 -54.30 80.33 -23.43
CA VAL A 656 -55.72 80.02 -23.68
C VAL A 656 -56.66 80.81 -22.77
N GLN A 657 -56.20 81.31 -21.62
CA GLN A 657 -57.00 82.16 -20.72
C GLN A 657 -57.20 83.63 -21.18
N ARG A 658 -56.63 84.03 -22.34
CA ARG A 658 -56.77 85.39 -22.91
C ARG A 658 -57.37 85.44 -24.33
N MET A 659 -57.87 84.33 -24.88
CA MET A 659 -58.58 84.32 -26.18
C MET A 659 -60.03 83.77 -26.12
N ASP A 660 -60.60 83.63 -24.92
CA ASP A 660 -62.03 83.35 -24.68
C ASP A 660 -62.88 84.63 -24.45
N GLN A 661 -62.47 85.75 -25.07
CA GLN A 661 -63.23 87.01 -25.06
C GLN A 661 -63.73 87.49 -26.42
N VAL A 662 -63.69 86.68 -27.50
CA VAL A 662 -64.20 87.11 -28.82
C VAL A 662 -65.14 86.14 -29.55
N ILE A 663 -65.39 84.90 -29.09
CA ILE A 663 -66.39 84.04 -29.78
C ILE A 663 -67.42 83.47 -28.80
N MET A 664 -68.08 84.40 -28.09
CA MET A 664 -69.40 84.24 -27.47
C MET A 664 -70.36 85.30 -28.06
N ILE A 665 -70.34 85.42 -29.39
CA ILE A 665 -71.49 85.83 -30.20
C ILE A 665 -71.63 84.74 -31.29
N ASN A 666 -72.79 84.09 -31.30
CA ASN A 666 -73.26 83.04 -32.21
C ASN A 666 -73.02 81.56 -31.84
N ALA A 667 -73.63 81.11 -30.73
CA ALA A 667 -74.27 79.79 -30.70
C ALA A 667 -75.50 79.74 -29.77
N VAL A 668 -76.22 80.86 -29.62
CA VAL A 668 -77.53 80.97 -28.95
C VAL A 668 -78.68 80.38 -29.80
N GLN A 669 -78.40 79.60 -30.85
CA GLN A 669 -79.47 79.05 -31.70
C GLN A 669 -79.46 77.54 -31.98
N ILE A 670 -78.66 76.73 -31.28
CA ILE A 670 -78.77 75.25 -31.43
C ILE A 670 -78.70 74.53 -30.07
N VAL A 671 -79.25 75.14 -29.01
CA VAL A 671 -79.51 74.47 -27.70
C VAL A 671 -81.01 74.24 -27.47
N GLY A 672 -81.85 74.61 -28.43
CA GLY A 672 -83.28 74.34 -28.42
C GLY A 672 -83.71 72.93 -28.85
N VAL A 673 -82.82 72.08 -29.40
CA VAL A 673 -83.24 70.86 -30.13
C VAL A 673 -82.68 69.53 -29.59
N ILE A 674 -81.76 69.51 -28.61
CA ILE A 674 -81.27 68.22 -28.04
C ILE A 674 -81.33 68.22 -26.50
N LYS A 675 -82.29 68.95 -25.93
CA LYS A 675 -82.86 68.67 -24.60
C LYS A 675 -84.00 67.62 -24.65
N GLU A 676 -84.24 67.01 -25.81
CA GLU A 676 -85.33 66.04 -26.02
C GLU A 676 -84.85 64.59 -26.24
N ARG A 677 -83.54 64.33 -26.37
CA ARG A 677 -83.00 62.98 -26.63
C ARG A 677 -82.30 62.31 -25.43
N ASP A 678 -81.99 63.03 -24.36
CA ASP A 678 -81.39 62.46 -23.13
C ASP A 678 -82.43 61.89 -22.14
N ALA A 679 -83.73 62.09 -22.41
CA ALA A 679 -84.83 61.50 -21.64
C ALA A 679 -85.33 60.15 -22.18
N LYS A 680 -84.82 59.67 -23.33
CA LYS A 680 -85.27 58.40 -23.97
C LYS A 680 -84.22 57.30 -24.09
N LEU A 681 -82.95 57.53 -23.75
CA LEU A 681 -81.94 56.46 -23.72
C LEU A 681 -81.59 55.96 -22.31
N LYS A 682 -82.02 56.66 -21.26
CA LYS A 682 -81.94 56.21 -19.86
C LYS A 682 -82.94 55.09 -19.50
N THR A 683 -83.68 54.54 -20.47
CA THR A 683 -84.71 53.51 -20.26
C THR A 683 -84.45 52.18 -20.99
N ASN A 684 -83.29 51.96 -21.65
CA ASN A 684 -83.13 50.73 -22.47
C ASN A 684 -81.79 49.98 -22.42
N VAL A 685 -80.84 50.32 -21.55
CA VAL A 685 -79.66 49.44 -21.33
C VAL A 685 -79.41 49.13 -19.84
N ALA A 686 -80.48 49.25 -19.05
CA ALA A 686 -80.73 48.37 -17.90
C ALA A 686 -81.21 46.96 -18.34
N ARG A 687 -80.90 46.54 -19.58
CA ARG A 687 -81.33 45.27 -20.19
C ARG A 687 -80.19 44.56 -20.91
N LYS A 688 -79.00 44.53 -20.29
CA LYS A 688 -77.94 43.54 -20.59
C LYS A 688 -77.03 43.31 -19.37
N VAL A 689 -77.69 43.10 -18.24
CA VAL A 689 -77.29 42.07 -17.26
C VAL A 689 -77.62 40.71 -17.90
N GLN A 690 -76.86 39.66 -17.53
CA GLN A 690 -77.00 38.24 -17.90
C GLN A 690 -76.49 37.84 -19.29
N ILE A 691 -75.25 37.32 -19.34
CA ILE A 691 -74.94 35.91 -19.66
C ILE A 691 -73.45 35.65 -19.33
N ASN A 692 -73.28 34.95 -18.20
CA ASN A 692 -72.30 33.91 -17.86
C ASN A 692 -70.79 34.24 -17.82
N ALA A 693 -70.22 34.54 -16.63
CA ALA A 693 -69.51 33.58 -15.77
C ALA A 693 -70.19 32.20 -15.51
N VAL A 694 -69.46 31.22 -14.94
CA VAL A 694 -69.83 29.81 -14.61
C VAL A 694 -69.33 28.86 -15.72
N VAL A 695 -68.41 27.89 -15.60
CA VAL A 695 -68.02 26.87 -14.59
C VAL A 695 -66.52 26.51 -14.87
N ALA A 696 -65.54 26.65 -13.98
CA ALA A 696 -65.11 25.75 -12.90
C ALA A 696 -64.49 24.38 -13.31
N ARG A 697 -63.28 24.12 -12.75
CA ARG A 697 -62.80 22.83 -12.17
C ARG A 697 -62.45 21.70 -13.17
N THR A 698 -61.47 20.81 -12.98
CA THR A 698 -60.62 20.37 -11.85
C THR A 698 -59.59 19.36 -12.41
N ALA A 699 -58.47 19.14 -11.70
CA ALA A 699 -57.85 17.84 -11.33
C ALA A 699 -57.53 16.81 -12.45
N GLU A 700 -56.59 15.88 -12.38
CA GLU A 700 -55.63 15.37 -11.40
C GLU A 700 -54.75 14.39 -12.21
N GLU A 701 -53.58 14.04 -11.67
CA GLU A 701 -52.93 12.72 -11.66
C GLU A 701 -53.21 11.68 -12.78
N GLY A 702 -52.16 10.98 -13.22
CA GLY A 702 -52.36 9.62 -13.73
C GLY A 702 -51.24 9.04 -14.58
N ARG A 703 -50.62 7.99 -14.05
CA ARG A 703 -49.57 7.14 -14.64
C ARG A 703 -50.10 6.20 -15.73
N TYR A 704 -49.17 5.78 -16.60
CA TYR A 704 -48.99 4.47 -17.29
C TYR A 704 -50.23 3.68 -17.80
N TYR A 705 -50.20 3.27 -19.08
CA TYR A 705 -50.06 1.85 -19.49
C TYR A 705 -49.79 1.72 -21.01
N ASP A 706 -48.98 0.71 -21.33
CA ASP A 706 -48.65 0.07 -22.61
C ASP A 706 -49.87 -0.63 -23.24
N LYS A 707 -49.87 -0.80 -24.58
CA LYS A 707 -50.15 -2.11 -25.23
C LYS A 707 -50.12 -2.05 -26.77
N GLU A 708 -49.32 -2.99 -27.30
CA GLU A 708 -49.58 -3.85 -28.48
C GLU A 708 -49.50 -3.17 -29.86
N GLY A 709 -48.68 -3.60 -30.83
CA GLY A 709 -48.08 -4.91 -31.08
C GLY A 709 -48.69 -5.51 -32.35
N GLN A 710 -47.97 -5.50 -33.49
CA GLN A 710 -48.16 -6.45 -34.59
C GLN A 710 -46.84 -6.75 -35.32
N GLN A 711 -46.61 -8.04 -35.53
CA GLN A 711 -45.48 -8.71 -36.19
C GLN A 711 -45.68 -8.84 -37.71
N SER A 712 -44.58 -8.92 -38.47
CA SER A 712 -44.31 -10.06 -39.38
C SER A 712 -42.91 -10.01 -40.05
N GLN A 713 -42.08 -10.99 -39.69
CA GLN A 713 -41.21 -11.88 -40.48
C GLN A 713 -40.25 -11.41 -41.62
N GLN A 714 -38.99 -11.86 -41.41
CA GLN A 714 -37.99 -12.43 -42.35
C GLN A 714 -37.23 -11.53 -43.36
N ARG A 715 -35.91 -11.37 -43.16
CA ARG A 715 -34.83 -12.14 -43.85
C ARG A 715 -33.42 -11.68 -43.42
N ASN A 716 -32.49 -12.64 -43.53
CA ASN A 716 -31.05 -12.57 -43.33
C ASN A 716 -30.33 -11.44 -44.08
N GLY A 717 -29.17 -11.02 -43.54
CA GLY A 717 -28.02 -10.65 -44.36
C GLY A 717 -27.35 -9.33 -44.02
N ASP A 718 -26.07 -9.45 -43.66
CA ASP A 718 -24.96 -8.56 -43.99
C ASP A 718 -24.53 -7.43 -43.05
N GLY A 719 -23.23 -7.52 -42.75
CA GLY A 719 -22.43 -6.62 -41.93
C GLY A 719 -22.46 -5.17 -42.39
N ILE A 720 -22.33 -4.29 -41.40
CA ILE A 720 -22.06 -2.87 -41.61
C ILE A 720 -20.61 -2.63 -41.21
N ALA A 721 -19.78 -2.47 -42.23
CA ALA A 721 -18.49 -1.82 -42.15
C ALA A 721 -18.70 -0.31 -41.93
N VAL A 722 -17.98 0.25 -40.97
CA VAL A 722 -17.92 1.70 -40.74
C VAL A 722 -16.95 2.29 -41.75
N VAL A 723 -17.49 3.07 -42.70
CA VAL A 723 -16.74 3.91 -43.65
C VAL A 723 -16.26 5.15 -42.91
N VAL A 724 -14.94 5.30 -42.74
CA VAL A 724 -14.31 6.57 -42.38
C VAL A 724 -13.94 7.27 -43.69
N ALA A 725 -14.39 8.51 -43.84
CA ALA A 725 -14.14 9.33 -45.02
C ALA A 725 -12.71 9.88 -45.03
N ASP A 726 -11.99 9.61 -46.12
CA ASP A 726 -10.72 10.24 -46.47
C ASP A 726 -10.94 11.72 -46.85
N ASN A 727 -10.35 12.63 -46.06
CA ASN A 727 -10.18 14.02 -46.46
C ASN A 727 -8.86 14.19 -47.22
N LYS A 728 -8.99 14.17 -48.54
CA LYS A 728 -8.00 14.51 -49.55
C LYS A 728 -7.71 16.01 -49.51
N TYR A 729 -6.51 16.41 -49.08
CA TYR A 729 -6.05 17.80 -49.19
C TYR A 729 -5.37 18.04 -50.55
N ASP A 730 -5.86 19.06 -51.24
CA ASP A 730 -5.48 19.46 -52.59
C ASP A 730 -4.29 20.42 -52.56
N LEU A 731 -3.27 20.14 -53.38
CA LEU A 731 -2.04 20.94 -53.53
C LEU A 731 -2.18 21.87 -54.73
N ARG A 732 -2.17 23.20 -54.53
CA ARG A 732 -1.84 24.15 -55.61
C ARG A 732 -0.99 25.34 -55.14
N TYR A 733 0.04 25.56 -55.94
CA TYR A 733 1.13 26.53 -55.93
C TYR A 733 0.79 27.99 -55.59
N GLY A 734 1.74 28.64 -54.91
CA GLY A 734 2.01 30.08 -54.98
C GLY A 734 3.52 30.31 -54.79
N ALA A 735 4.19 30.83 -55.82
CA ALA A 735 5.61 31.22 -55.83
C ALA A 735 5.79 32.72 -55.56
N GLN A 736 7.05 33.12 -55.27
CA GLN A 736 7.61 34.49 -55.03
C GLN A 736 7.74 34.87 -53.53
N GLN A 737 8.82 35.42 -52.96
CA GLN A 737 10.10 36.04 -53.38
C GLN A 737 11.13 35.94 -52.21
N PRO A 738 12.44 36.15 -52.43
CA PRO A 738 13.46 35.99 -51.40
C PRO A 738 13.57 37.21 -50.47
N TYR A 739 13.58 37.00 -49.15
CA TYR A 739 13.91 38.03 -48.16
C TYR A 739 15.36 37.88 -47.68
N ALA A 740 16.00 39.04 -47.52
CA ALA A 740 17.42 39.23 -47.25
C ALA A 740 17.85 38.74 -45.85
N ALA A 741 19.10 38.28 -45.79
CA ALA A 741 19.81 37.90 -44.58
C ALA A 741 19.85 39.04 -43.55
N TYR A 742 19.26 38.81 -42.38
CA TYR A 742 19.45 39.63 -41.20
C TYR A 742 20.66 39.12 -40.42
N GLN A 743 21.73 39.91 -40.36
CA GLN A 743 22.84 39.70 -39.43
C GLN A 743 22.40 40.08 -38.02
N ILE A 744 22.53 39.14 -37.08
CA ILE A 744 22.30 39.36 -35.66
C ILE A 744 23.60 39.94 -35.06
N PRO A 745 23.57 41.08 -34.34
CA PRO A 745 24.74 41.58 -33.64
C PRO A 745 24.99 40.74 -32.38
N ALA A 746 26.27 40.39 -32.16
CA ALA A 746 26.74 39.74 -30.95
C ALA A 746 26.48 40.64 -29.74
N TYR A 747 25.64 40.18 -28.81
CA TYR A 747 25.48 40.80 -27.50
C TYR A 747 26.59 40.30 -26.56
N GLN A 748 27.46 41.20 -26.12
CA GLN A 748 28.34 40.97 -24.97
C GLN A 748 27.51 41.11 -23.69
N TYR A 749 27.44 40.05 -22.89
CA TYR A 749 26.87 40.10 -21.54
C TYR A 749 27.82 40.86 -20.58
N PRO A 750 27.32 41.79 -19.76
CA PRO A 750 28.08 42.31 -18.63
C PRO A 750 28.14 41.25 -17.52
N GLN A 751 29.33 41.00 -16.98
CA GLN A 751 29.53 40.19 -15.78
C GLN A 751 28.72 40.76 -14.62
N GLN A 752 27.69 40.03 -14.17
CA GLN A 752 26.99 40.34 -12.93
C GLN A 752 27.60 39.57 -11.77
N ASN A 753 27.88 40.30 -10.69
CA ASN A 753 28.38 39.80 -9.42
C ASN A 753 27.47 38.70 -8.87
N GLN A 754 28.07 37.56 -8.56
CA GLN A 754 27.42 36.44 -7.87
C GLN A 754 26.86 36.89 -6.51
N PRO A 755 25.60 36.56 -6.16
CA PRO A 755 25.13 36.66 -4.78
C PRO A 755 25.82 35.60 -3.90
N PRO A 756 26.05 35.88 -2.60
CA PRO A 756 26.71 34.95 -1.70
C PRO A 756 25.85 33.69 -1.48
N LEU A 757 26.54 32.54 -1.45
CA LEU A 757 25.99 31.21 -1.17
C LEU A 757 25.13 31.19 0.11
N PRO A 758 24.01 30.45 0.14
CA PRO A 758 23.34 30.13 1.40
C PRO A 758 24.25 29.23 2.25
N PRO A 759 24.33 29.43 3.58
CA PRO A 759 25.15 28.60 4.45
C PRO A 759 24.61 27.16 4.47
N PRO A 760 25.49 26.16 4.63
CA PRO A 760 25.08 24.76 4.75
C PRO A 760 24.16 24.59 5.97
N LEU A 761 23.09 23.82 5.80
CA LEU A 761 22.21 23.39 6.89
C LEU A 761 23.01 22.55 7.88
N GLN A 762 23.49 23.16 8.96
CA GLN A 762 24.04 22.44 10.10
C GLN A 762 22.93 21.65 10.79
N HIS A 763 22.93 20.33 10.60
CA HIS A 763 22.18 19.44 11.47
C HIS A 763 22.94 19.30 12.79
N ASN A 764 22.39 19.94 13.83
CA ASN A 764 22.76 19.71 15.22
C ASN A 764 22.39 18.27 15.60
N ASN A 765 23.39 17.41 15.63
CA ASN A 765 23.30 16.06 16.17
C ASN A 765 23.48 16.15 17.69
N PRO A 766 22.48 15.82 18.54
CA PRO A 766 22.71 15.75 19.98
C PRO A 766 23.61 14.53 20.26
N GLN A 767 24.86 14.80 20.66
CA GLN A 767 25.75 13.79 21.20
C GLN A 767 25.15 13.20 22.49
N VAL A 768 24.60 11.99 22.40
CA VAL A 768 24.37 11.15 23.56
C VAL A 768 25.72 10.57 23.97
N GLN A 769 26.27 11.07 25.08
CA GLN A 769 27.40 10.46 25.77
C GLN A 769 27.00 9.05 26.24
N GLN A 770 27.48 8.02 25.54
CA GLN A 770 27.46 6.65 26.06
C GLN A 770 28.61 6.49 27.06
N ASN A 771 28.25 6.47 28.34
CA ASN A 771 29.12 6.03 29.43
C ASN A 771 29.42 4.53 29.27
N SER A 772 30.71 4.21 29.19
CA SER A 772 31.24 2.86 29.18
C SER A 772 31.11 2.24 30.57
N TYR A 773 30.23 1.24 30.72
CA TYR A 773 30.27 0.32 31.84
C TYR A 773 30.92 -0.98 31.40
N SER A 774 32.06 -1.31 32.03
CA SER A 774 32.67 -2.62 32.02
C SER A 774 31.86 -3.58 32.90
N PRO A 775 31.90 -4.89 32.59
CA PRO A 775 32.56 -5.76 33.54
C PRO A 775 33.51 -6.79 32.90
N GLN A 776 34.59 -7.02 33.63
CA GLN A 776 35.51 -8.13 33.47
C GLN A 776 34.77 -9.46 33.75
N GLN A 777 34.97 -10.48 32.91
CA GLN A 777 35.68 -11.72 33.28
C GLN A 777 35.63 -12.76 32.14
N GLN A 778 36.83 -13.03 31.62
CA GLN A 778 37.38 -14.30 31.14
C GLN A 778 36.45 -15.38 30.58
N PHE A 779 36.59 -15.66 29.27
CA PHE A 779 36.96 -17.00 28.78
C PHE A 779 37.66 -16.87 27.42
N ASN A 780 38.88 -17.39 27.32
CA ASN A 780 39.68 -17.50 26.09
C ASN A 780 39.29 -18.82 25.39
N PRO A 781 39.26 -18.86 24.04
CA PRO A 781 40.31 -19.67 23.43
C PRO A 781 40.96 -19.03 22.20
N MET A 782 42.26 -19.30 22.10
CA MET A 782 43.17 -18.97 21.02
C MET A 782 42.64 -19.43 19.65
N TYR A 783 42.68 -18.53 18.66
CA TYR A 783 42.89 -18.89 17.27
C TYR A 783 44.09 -18.11 16.71
N GLN A 784 45.09 -18.88 16.27
CA GLN A 784 46.27 -18.40 15.56
C GLN A 784 45.86 -17.96 14.15
N GLN A 785 46.29 -16.76 13.75
CA GLN A 785 46.24 -16.31 12.36
C GLN A 785 47.26 -17.06 11.50
N PRO A 786 46.91 -17.52 10.27
CA PRO A 786 47.90 -17.86 9.27
C PRO A 786 48.40 -16.59 8.53
N PRO A 787 49.66 -16.59 8.04
CA PRO A 787 50.32 -15.42 7.47
C PRO A 787 49.83 -15.09 6.04
N PRO A 788 50.05 -13.85 5.56
CA PRO A 788 49.54 -13.38 4.29
C PRO A 788 50.32 -13.98 3.12
N GLN A 789 49.62 -14.67 2.22
CA GLN A 789 50.17 -15.05 0.91
C GLN A 789 49.81 -13.98 -0.13
N ASN A 790 50.82 -13.19 -0.48
CA ASN A 790 50.88 -12.42 -1.71
C ASN A 790 51.00 -13.38 -2.90
N GLN A 791 49.97 -13.47 -3.74
CA GLN A 791 50.15 -13.78 -5.16
C GLN A 791 49.19 -12.92 -5.99
N GLN A 792 49.78 -11.97 -6.71
CA GLN A 792 49.16 -11.25 -7.81
C GLN A 792 48.98 -12.23 -8.98
N LEU A 793 47.76 -12.34 -9.49
CA LEU A 793 47.46 -12.82 -10.84
C LEU A 793 46.48 -11.84 -11.49
N PRO A 794 46.67 -11.48 -12.77
CA PRO A 794 45.86 -10.48 -13.45
C PRO A 794 44.57 -11.13 -13.97
N TYR A 795 43.41 -10.66 -13.50
CA TYR A 795 42.13 -11.01 -14.12
C TYR A 795 41.74 -9.95 -15.14
N GLY A 796 41.60 -10.42 -16.38
CA GLY A 796 41.06 -9.66 -17.50
C GLY A 796 39.58 -9.37 -17.32
N LYS A 797 39.17 -8.25 -17.92
CA LYS A 797 37.79 -7.84 -18.12
C LYS A 797 37.08 -8.85 -19.01
N GLU A 798 36.00 -9.44 -18.51
CA GLU A 798 34.92 -9.97 -19.34
C GLU A 798 33.58 -9.54 -18.74
N ASP A 799 32.68 -9.21 -19.66
CA ASP A 799 31.38 -8.57 -19.48
C ASP A 799 30.45 -9.36 -18.55
N PHE A 800 29.81 -8.65 -17.61
CA PHE A 800 28.64 -9.13 -16.90
C PHE A 800 27.46 -8.18 -17.17
N LEU A 801 26.66 -8.58 -18.15
CA LEU A 801 25.23 -8.28 -18.25
C LEU A 801 24.49 -9.57 -17.89
N GLN A 802 23.84 -9.60 -16.73
CA GLN A 802 22.50 -10.15 -16.51
C GLN A 802 22.06 -9.82 -15.09
#